data_AF-A0A7Y2G1R1-F1
#
_entry.id   AF-A0A7Y2G1R1-F1
#
_cell.length_a   1.000
_cell.length_b   1.000
_cell.length_c   1.000
_cell.angle_alpha   90.00
_cell.angle_beta   90.00
_cell.angle_gamma   90.00
#
_symmetry.space_group_name_H-M   'P 1'
#
loop_
_entity.id
_entity.type
_entity.pdbx_description
1 polymer ?
#
loop_
_entity_poly.entity_id
_entity_poly.type
_entity_poly.pdbx_seq_one_letter_code
_entity_poly.pdbx_strand_id
1 'polypeptide(L)'
;EEARAEESRLGRHVPVGLSANRYLILIAYLFGLAIGVHLLNLLAVFFLALIIYFTEYDRDDLTSGQRFTGILVAGAVSMALFVAVYPGIVQWLPTLAGMVDNLFVFMIGVTGIVVFAVYYTHAKRMQTLNILALVFAMLLIGYSTYAVIFIRSAANPPIDENDPETTEAIVSYLKREQYGSTPLFSGATFENSKQAVDPENTVNFPRRWSPDPNHWTEYRKYKSDSEFFFKYQIGHMYWRYFLWNFLGKASDIQDSPAILFASQAPQFYFQTPSEHASRNLYFGIPLLLGLFGAAFQFSRDWRRGFAVAVLFLVSGIGIIIYLNQPPFQPRERDYSYVASFFAFALWIGIGATGILELVGELFKRETDRVQPVLFGLAGLLVAAVPGWMLYQNYDDHDRSGRYVAPDYAYNMLASLDENAIVFTNGDNDTFPLWYLQEVEGTRTDVRVTNLSLLNTPWYARQLKKQASRESEPLPIALPDDAIEELTVQGWQPRDVEIPVDKSLIGSNELPLAMDTSLIESPMRWRLEGRPYAYSDEFNLLHGADQMALDIIVTNARQGWKRPVYFAVTVSPSGQLNLQNYFQLEGQAFRVVPIRHNAGQLGRVVPGLTSSKLKQFRFRGTDDPTVYFDDNIRNMLDNYRNVYAHAAESLAQQGSIEEASDLMKMISEALPFDVIPGDEQSFLLMARAYNSIGDMDAQLALMKRLEPLVLHRLEFEANTQQDQRSILNFVQMIRYTYIEARAYDSGEAFSRKLADLLGDSAFVETADELRALRESDDSSGAAND
;
A
#
# COMPACT_ATOMS: atom_id res chain seq x y z
N GLU A 1 5.29 25.89 -40.49
CA GLU A 1 4.90 26.32 -41.86
C GLU A 1 5.81 25.73 -42.92
N GLU A 2 7.13 25.71 -42.73
CA GLU A 2 8.10 25.09 -43.66
C GLU A 2 7.78 23.63 -44.03
N ALA A 3 7.45 22.77 -43.06
CA ALA A 3 7.07 21.37 -43.35
C ALA A 3 5.84 21.22 -44.26
N ARG A 4 4.85 22.13 -44.15
CA ARG A 4 3.66 22.15 -45.02
C ARG A 4 3.98 22.69 -46.42
N ALA A 5 4.89 23.67 -46.50
CA ALA A 5 5.40 24.19 -47.77
C ALA A 5 6.21 23.12 -48.52
N GLU A 6 6.95 22.29 -47.79
CA GLU A 6 7.74 21.19 -48.34
C GLU A 6 6.89 19.99 -48.79
N GLU A 7 5.84 19.62 -48.03
CA GLU A 7 4.80 18.66 -48.45
C GLU A 7 4.15 19.08 -49.78
N SER A 8 3.76 20.34 -49.89
CA SER A 8 3.13 20.92 -51.09
C SER A 8 4.08 20.88 -52.29
N ARG A 9 5.39 21.06 -52.05
CA ARG A 9 6.44 21.05 -53.08
C ARG A 9 6.83 19.64 -53.53
N LEU A 10 6.70 18.63 -52.66
CA LEU A 10 7.10 17.25 -52.94
C LEU A 10 6.03 16.44 -53.70
N GLY A 11 4.78 16.92 -53.79
CA GLY A 11 3.74 16.38 -54.68
C GLY A 11 3.42 14.88 -54.51
N ARG A 12 3.85 14.24 -53.41
CA ARG A 12 3.69 12.81 -53.15
C ARG A 12 2.78 12.59 -51.94
N HIS A 13 1.97 11.53 -52.00
CA HIS A 13 1.31 10.94 -50.84
C HIS A 13 2.36 10.47 -49.83
N VAL A 14 2.77 11.37 -48.95
CA VAL A 14 3.48 11.03 -47.72
C VAL A 14 2.46 10.42 -46.77
N PRO A 15 2.60 9.15 -46.34
CA PRO A 15 1.72 8.64 -45.30
C PRO A 15 1.90 9.52 -44.04
N VAL A 16 0.79 10.05 -43.53
CA VAL A 16 0.67 10.82 -42.28
C VAL A 16 1.22 12.27 -42.31
N GLY A 17 1.85 12.73 -43.39
CA GLY A 17 2.43 14.09 -43.47
C GLY A 17 3.69 14.30 -42.59
N LEU A 18 4.66 15.06 -43.09
CA LEU A 18 5.92 15.44 -42.42
C LEU A 18 5.71 16.03 -41.02
N SER A 19 4.67 16.85 -40.84
CA SER A 19 4.40 17.50 -39.55
C SER A 19 3.83 16.55 -38.48
N ALA A 20 3.17 15.46 -38.86
CA ALA A 20 2.69 14.45 -37.93
C ALA A 20 3.76 13.39 -37.64
N ASN A 21 4.62 13.08 -38.62
CA ASN A 21 5.72 12.13 -38.46
C ASN A 21 6.66 12.47 -37.29
N ARG A 22 6.97 13.75 -37.06
CA ARG A 22 7.76 14.17 -35.88
C ARG A 22 7.09 13.81 -34.55
N TYR A 23 5.75 13.89 -34.47
CA TYR A 23 5.03 13.53 -33.26
C TYR A 23 4.98 12.02 -33.09
N LEU A 24 4.84 11.24 -34.17
CA LEU A 24 4.93 9.78 -34.09
C LEU A 24 6.29 9.31 -33.56
N ILE A 25 7.37 9.94 -34.02
CA ILE A 25 8.73 9.67 -33.54
C ILE A 25 8.89 10.05 -32.07
N LEU A 26 8.39 11.22 -31.65
CA LEU A 26 8.41 11.64 -30.25
C LEU A 26 7.57 10.71 -29.35
N ILE A 27 6.38 10.33 -29.81
CA ILE A 27 5.51 9.39 -29.11
C ILE A 27 6.24 8.06 -28.94
N ALA A 28 6.91 7.54 -29.98
CA ALA A 28 7.69 6.31 -29.88
C ALA A 28 8.81 6.39 -28.82
N TYR A 29 9.52 7.53 -28.75
CA TYR A 29 10.51 7.77 -27.70
C TYR A 29 9.89 7.77 -26.30
N LEU A 30 8.78 8.51 -26.10
CA LEU A 30 8.06 8.56 -24.83
C LEU A 30 7.50 7.19 -24.42
N PHE A 31 7.03 6.39 -25.38
CA PHE A 31 6.61 5.01 -25.16
C PHE A 31 7.79 4.16 -24.69
N GLY A 32 8.95 4.25 -25.35
CA GLY A 32 10.17 3.56 -24.94
C GLY A 32 10.57 3.91 -23.50
N LEU A 33 10.60 5.20 -23.17
CA LEU A 33 10.88 5.68 -21.80
C LEU A 33 9.89 5.12 -20.77
N ALA A 34 8.60 5.18 -21.10
CA ALA A 34 7.55 4.79 -20.18
C ALA A 34 7.42 3.27 -20.01
N ILE A 35 7.73 2.45 -21.04
CA ILE A 35 7.82 0.98 -20.90
C ILE A 35 8.81 0.62 -19.79
N GLY A 36 9.92 1.38 -19.71
CA GLY A 36 10.92 1.34 -18.65
C GLY A 36 10.38 1.38 -17.22
N VAL A 37 9.25 2.05 -17.02
CA VAL A 37 8.67 2.35 -15.72
C VAL A 37 7.37 1.58 -15.50
N HIS A 38 6.45 1.64 -16.47
CA HIS A 38 5.14 0.98 -16.37
C HIS A 38 4.57 0.61 -17.75
N LEU A 39 4.17 -0.65 -17.91
CA LEU A 39 3.66 -1.23 -19.16
C LEU A 39 2.25 -0.74 -19.60
N LEU A 40 1.56 0.05 -18.79
CA LEU A 40 0.17 0.47 -19.08
C LEU A 40 0.09 1.51 -20.18
N ASN A 41 1.19 2.19 -20.48
CA ASN A 41 1.28 3.12 -21.59
C ASN A 41 0.95 2.45 -22.94
N LEU A 42 1.21 1.15 -23.10
CA LEU A 42 0.88 0.36 -24.30
C LEU A 42 -0.60 0.40 -24.67
N LEU A 43 -1.49 0.65 -23.70
CA LEU A 43 -2.92 0.77 -23.93
C LEU A 43 -3.29 2.02 -24.75
N ALA A 44 -2.42 3.04 -24.80
CA ALA A 44 -2.64 4.23 -25.61
C ALA A 44 -2.42 3.98 -27.12
N VAL A 45 -1.84 2.84 -27.52
CA VAL A 45 -1.69 2.48 -28.95
C VAL A 45 -3.05 2.38 -29.65
N PHE A 46 -4.08 1.86 -28.96
CA PHE A 46 -5.43 1.76 -29.52
C PHE A 46 -6.02 3.13 -29.85
N PHE A 47 -5.81 4.13 -28.97
CA PHE A 47 -6.19 5.51 -29.22
C PHE A 47 -5.43 6.09 -30.43
N LEU A 48 -4.11 5.93 -30.44
CA LEU A 48 -3.26 6.49 -31.50
C LEU A 48 -3.61 5.93 -32.89
N ALA A 49 -3.80 4.62 -33.00
CA ALA A 49 -4.15 3.98 -34.26
C ALA A 49 -5.51 4.47 -34.78
N LEU A 50 -6.50 4.68 -33.90
CA LEU A 50 -7.78 5.25 -34.28
C LEU A 50 -7.64 6.70 -34.75
N ILE A 51 -6.83 7.52 -34.08
CA ILE A 51 -6.57 8.90 -34.51
C ILE A 51 -5.91 8.91 -35.90
N ILE A 52 -4.93 8.04 -36.15
CA ILE A 52 -4.28 7.91 -37.47
C ILE A 52 -5.30 7.46 -38.51
N TYR A 53 -6.10 6.43 -38.22
CA TYR A 53 -7.15 5.96 -39.11
C TYR A 53 -8.12 7.07 -39.50
N PHE A 54 -8.69 7.77 -38.51
CA PHE A 54 -9.66 8.83 -38.76
C PHE A 54 -9.08 10.07 -39.46
N THR A 55 -7.79 10.33 -39.31
CA THR A 55 -7.15 11.50 -39.94
C THR A 55 -6.71 11.20 -41.38
N GLU A 56 -6.19 10.00 -41.63
CA GLU A 56 -5.51 9.68 -42.90
C GLU A 56 -6.36 8.82 -43.84
N TYR A 57 -7.19 7.94 -43.28
CA TYR A 57 -7.86 6.88 -44.03
C TYR A 57 -9.39 7.03 -44.06
N ASP A 58 -10.00 7.61 -43.03
CA ASP A 58 -11.45 7.82 -43.00
C ASP A 58 -11.86 9.01 -43.88
N ARG A 59 -12.42 8.70 -45.05
CA ARG A 59 -12.91 9.67 -46.02
C ARG A 59 -14.43 9.79 -45.95
N ASP A 60 -14.95 10.97 -46.31
CA ASP A 60 -16.39 11.25 -46.20
C ASP A 60 -17.25 10.47 -47.22
N ASP A 61 -16.65 9.95 -48.28
CA ASP A 61 -17.29 9.10 -49.30
C ASP A 61 -17.39 7.61 -48.91
N LEU A 62 -16.76 7.20 -47.79
CA LEU A 62 -16.86 5.82 -47.30
C LEU A 62 -18.25 5.50 -46.77
N THR A 63 -18.77 4.33 -47.16
CA THR A 63 -20.00 3.77 -46.57
C THR A 63 -19.81 3.39 -45.11
N SER A 64 -20.90 3.33 -44.33
CA SER A 64 -20.86 2.92 -42.92
C SER A 64 -20.21 1.54 -42.72
N GLY A 65 -20.45 0.60 -43.64
CA GLY A 65 -19.84 -0.73 -43.60
C GLY A 65 -18.33 -0.68 -43.80
N GLN A 66 -17.85 0.05 -44.81
CA GLN A 66 -16.41 0.23 -45.05
C GLN A 66 -15.71 0.93 -43.88
N ARG A 67 -16.34 1.96 -43.29
CA ARG A 67 -15.80 2.66 -42.13
C ARG A 67 -15.70 1.74 -40.92
N PHE A 68 -16.74 0.94 -40.67
CA PHE A 68 -16.72 -0.05 -39.59
C PHE A 68 -15.60 -1.09 -39.78
N THR A 69 -15.43 -1.61 -41.00
CA THR A 69 -14.31 -2.50 -41.33
C THR A 69 -12.96 -1.81 -41.09
N GLY A 70 -12.80 -0.54 -41.47
CA GLY A 70 -11.57 0.21 -41.22
C GLY A 70 -11.26 0.40 -39.73
N ILE A 71 -12.27 0.65 -38.89
CA ILE A 71 -12.12 0.70 -37.42
C ILE A 71 -11.67 -0.66 -36.89
N LEU A 72 -12.27 -1.76 -37.35
CA LEU A 72 -11.85 -3.11 -36.95
C LEU A 72 -10.41 -3.41 -37.38
N VAL A 73 -10.01 -2.99 -38.57
CA VAL A 73 -8.62 -3.12 -39.04
C VAL A 73 -7.68 -2.29 -38.18
N ALA A 74 -8.02 -1.05 -37.83
CA ALA A 74 -7.22 -0.22 -36.93
C ALA A 74 -7.07 -0.88 -35.54
N GLY A 75 -8.15 -1.45 -35.00
CA GLY A 75 -8.11 -2.24 -33.77
C GLY A 75 -7.22 -3.49 -33.87
N ALA A 76 -7.30 -4.23 -34.98
CA ALA A 76 -6.46 -5.39 -35.23
C ALA A 76 -4.98 -5.02 -35.39
N VAL A 77 -4.66 -3.91 -36.07
CA VAL A 77 -3.29 -3.38 -36.17
C VAL A 77 -2.79 -2.94 -34.80
N SER A 78 -3.63 -2.29 -33.99
CA SER A 78 -3.27 -1.92 -32.61
C SER A 78 -2.94 -3.14 -31.77
N MET A 79 -3.74 -4.20 -31.88
CA MET A 79 -3.49 -5.47 -31.19
C MET A 79 -2.19 -6.12 -31.68
N ALA A 80 -1.96 -6.12 -33.00
CA ALA A 80 -0.70 -6.62 -33.57
C ALA A 80 0.51 -5.82 -33.10
N LEU A 81 0.40 -4.49 -32.99
CA LEU A 81 1.44 -3.62 -32.44
C LEU A 81 1.64 -3.87 -30.94
N PHE A 82 0.56 -4.03 -30.17
CA PHE A 82 0.63 -4.37 -28.76
C PHE A 82 1.36 -5.70 -28.56
N VAL A 83 1.04 -6.73 -29.36
CA VAL A 83 1.74 -8.03 -29.35
C VAL A 83 3.17 -7.90 -29.89
N ALA A 84 3.44 -7.07 -30.88
CA ALA A 84 4.80 -6.86 -31.37
C ALA A 84 5.69 -6.17 -30.31
N VAL A 85 5.13 -5.24 -29.54
CA VAL A 85 5.89 -4.49 -28.53
C VAL A 85 5.97 -5.24 -27.21
N TYR A 86 4.86 -5.77 -26.67
CA TYR A 86 4.86 -6.43 -25.37
C TYR A 86 5.67 -7.74 -25.40
N PRO A 87 5.22 -8.87 -25.98
CA PRO A 87 6.09 -10.03 -26.03
C PRO A 87 7.32 -9.81 -26.92
N GLY A 88 7.25 -9.05 -28.02
CA GLY A 88 8.42 -8.90 -28.90
C GLY A 88 9.57 -8.07 -28.33
N ILE A 89 9.31 -6.90 -27.74
CA ILE A 89 10.36 -6.03 -27.18
C ILE A 89 10.55 -6.29 -25.69
N VAL A 90 9.49 -6.44 -24.90
CA VAL A 90 9.61 -6.59 -23.45
C VAL A 90 10.02 -8.01 -23.05
N GLN A 91 9.62 -9.06 -23.79
CA GLN A 91 9.95 -10.45 -23.41
C GLN A 91 11.01 -11.10 -24.31
N TRP A 92 10.86 -11.03 -25.63
CA TRP A 92 11.73 -11.72 -26.58
C TRP A 92 13.07 -11.03 -26.75
N LEU A 93 13.14 -9.68 -26.74
CA LEU A 93 14.42 -8.99 -26.83
C LEU A 93 15.36 -9.34 -25.66
N PRO A 94 14.91 -9.34 -24.37
CA PRO A 94 15.71 -9.88 -23.28
C PRO A 94 16.04 -11.37 -23.46
N THR A 95 15.10 -12.19 -23.93
CA THR A 95 15.35 -13.62 -24.17
C THR A 95 16.46 -13.83 -25.22
N LEU A 96 16.48 -13.05 -26.29
CA LEU A 96 17.54 -13.06 -27.30
C LEU A 96 18.86 -12.54 -26.74
N ALA A 97 18.82 -11.53 -25.87
CA ALA A 97 20.00 -11.05 -25.17
C ALA A 97 20.61 -12.15 -24.28
N GLY A 98 19.77 -12.92 -23.59
CA GLY A 98 20.19 -14.08 -22.78
C GLY A 98 20.79 -15.23 -23.57
N MET A 99 20.54 -15.32 -24.89
CA MET A 99 21.20 -16.30 -25.77
C MET A 99 22.63 -15.88 -26.17
N VAL A 100 23.04 -14.66 -25.85
CA VAL A 100 24.37 -14.12 -26.16
C VAL A 100 25.13 -13.91 -24.86
N ASP A 101 26.30 -14.54 -24.74
CA ASP A 101 27.11 -14.49 -23.51
C ASP A 101 27.52 -13.07 -23.09
N ASN A 102 27.54 -12.12 -24.04
CA ASN A 102 27.94 -10.74 -23.78
C ASN A 102 26.84 -9.75 -24.22
N LEU A 103 26.15 -9.17 -23.23
CA LEU A 103 25.08 -8.19 -23.42
C LEU A 103 25.54 -6.97 -24.22
N PHE A 104 26.78 -6.51 -24.04
CA PHE A 104 27.32 -5.36 -24.77
C PHE A 104 27.46 -5.65 -26.27
N VAL A 105 27.91 -6.85 -26.63
CA VAL A 105 27.98 -7.30 -28.04
C VAL A 105 26.58 -7.36 -28.64
N PHE A 106 25.60 -7.90 -27.91
CA PHE A 106 24.21 -7.92 -28.34
C PHE A 106 23.67 -6.52 -28.60
N MET A 107 23.88 -5.58 -27.67
CA MET A 107 23.42 -4.19 -27.79
C MET A 107 24.07 -3.46 -28.97
N ILE A 108 25.37 -3.65 -29.23
CA ILE A 108 26.04 -3.12 -30.43
C ILE A 108 25.45 -3.72 -31.70
N GLY A 109 25.19 -5.04 -31.72
CA GLY A 109 24.58 -5.72 -32.86
C GLY A 109 23.20 -5.15 -33.20
N VAL A 110 22.32 -5.05 -32.20
CA VAL A 110 20.99 -4.45 -32.36
C VAL A 110 21.09 -2.99 -32.84
N THR A 111 21.96 -2.19 -32.21
CA THR A 111 22.17 -0.79 -32.59
C THR A 111 22.67 -0.68 -34.04
N GLY A 112 23.62 -1.51 -34.44
CA GLY A 112 24.17 -1.55 -35.79
C GLY A 112 23.11 -1.91 -36.83
N ILE A 113 22.26 -2.89 -36.55
CA ILE A 113 21.13 -3.28 -37.42
C ILE A 113 20.16 -2.11 -37.60
N VAL A 114 19.81 -1.43 -36.51
CA VAL A 114 18.88 -0.31 -36.53
C VAL A 114 19.45 0.90 -37.27
N VAL A 115 20.71 1.26 -36.99
CA VAL A 115 21.41 2.34 -37.71
C VAL A 115 21.51 2.02 -39.20
N PHE A 116 21.87 0.79 -39.56
CA PHE A 116 21.90 0.35 -40.95
C PHE A 116 20.51 0.41 -41.59
N ALA A 117 19.45 -0.02 -40.90
CA ALA A 117 18.08 0.05 -41.41
C ALA A 117 17.65 1.51 -41.68
N VAL A 118 17.92 2.43 -40.75
CA VAL A 118 17.65 3.87 -40.93
C VAL A 118 18.45 4.42 -42.11
N TYR A 119 19.75 4.14 -42.17
CA TYR A 119 20.63 4.60 -43.26
C TYR A 119 20.18 4.06 -44.62
N TYR A 120 19.95 2.75 -44.72
CA TYR A 120 19.58 2.07 -45.97
C TYR A 120 18.23 2.57 -46.49
N THR A 121 17.22 2.65 -45.62
CA THR A 121 15.89 3.15 -45.98
C THR A 121 15.93 4.61 -46.40
N HIS A 122 16.74 5.43 -45.74
CA HIS A 122 16.96 6.83 -46.13
C HIS A 122 17.67 6.93 -47.49
N ALA A 123 18.78 6.21 -47.70
CA ALA A 123 19.56 6.23 -48.93
C ALA A 123 18.76 5.74 -50.15
N LYS A 124 17.89 4.74 -49.95
CA LYS A 124 16.98 4.23 -50.99
C LYS A 124 15.68 5.03 -51.13
N ARG A 125 15.50 6.10 -50.35
CA ARG A 125 14.29 6.96 -50.34
C ARG A 125 13.00 6.18 -50.04
N MET A 126 13.08 5.16 -49.19
CA MET A 126 11.95 4.32 -48.76
C MET A 126 11.24 4.98 -47.56
N GLN A 127 10.44 6.01 -47.82
CA GLN A 127 9.92 6.91 -46.78
C GLN A 127 9.17 6.22 -45.64
N THR A 128 8.19 5.35 -45.92
CA THR A 128 7.42 4.66 -44.87
C THR A 128 8.31 3.77 -44.01
N LEU A 129 9.21 3.01 -44.63
CA LEU A 129 10.14 2.14 -43.91
C LEU A 129 11.17 2.93 -43.12
N ASN A 130 11.56 4.11 -43.59
CA ASN A 130 12.43 4.99 -42.85
C ASN A 130 11.76 5.53 -41.59
N ILE A 131 10.49 5.95 -41.67
CA ILE A 131 9.71 6.37 -40.50
C ILE A 131 9.55 5.21 -39.51
N LEU A 132 9.21 4.01 -39.98
CA LEU A 132 9.12 2.83 -39.12
C LEU A 132 10.46 2.50 -38.45
N ALA A 133 11.57 2.59 -39.19
CA ALA A 133 12.91 2.40 -38.63
C ALA A 133 13.27 3.48 -37.59
N LEU A 134 12.87 4.74 -37.81
CA LEU A 134 13.07 5.83 -36.86
C LEU A 134 12.20 5.67 -35.60
N VAL A 135 10.93 5.28 -35.74
CA VAL A 135 10.03 4.96 -34.64
C VAL A 135 10.62 3.83 -33.79
N PHE A 136 11.07 2.75 -34.43
CA PHE A 136 11.71 1.64 -33.73
C PHE A 136 13.01 2.06 -33.06
N ALA A 137 13.85 2.85 -33.73
CA ALA A 137 15.08 3.39 -33.15
C ALA A 137 14.82 4.24 -31.91
N MET A 138 13.85 5.16 -31.97
CA MET A 138 13.52 6.01 -30.83
C MET A 138 12.88 5.23 -29.67
N LEU A 139 12.08 4.22 -29.98
CA LEU A 139 11.55 3.31 -28.95
C LEU A 139 12.70 2.58 -28.23
N LEU A 140 13.68 2.04 -28.96
CA LEU A 140 14.86 1.39 -28.36
C LEU A 140 15.74 2.37 -27.56
N ILE A 141 15.92 3.60 -28.05
CA ILE A 141 16.62 4.64 -27.29
C ILE A 141 15.88 4.94 -25.98
N GLY A 142 14.55 5.06 -26.01
CA GLY A 142 13.75 5.21 -24.80
C GLY A 142 13.86 3.99 -23.86
N TYR A 143 13.79 2.77 -24.41
CA TYR A 143 13.90 1.51 -23.67
C TYR A 143 15.30 1.31 -23.05
N SER A 144 16.33 1.96 -23.59
CA SER A 144 17.70 1.86 -23.08
C SER A 144 17.87 2.39 -21.64
N THR A 145 16.88 3.10 -21.08
CA THR A 145 16.87 3.50 -19.66
C THR A 145 16.97 2.31 -18.70
N TYR A 146 16.55 1.10 -19.11
CA TYR A 146 16.76 -0.13 -18.34
C TYR A 146 18.23 -0.46 -18.08
N ALA A 147 19.16 0.03 -18.92
CA ALA A 147 20.59 -0.16 -18.69
C ALA A 147 21.05 0.46 -17.36
N VAL A 148 20.35 1.49 -16.85
CA VAL A 148 20.64 2.07 -15.52
C VAL A 148 20.52 1.02 -14.42
N ILE A 149 19.53 0.11 -14.50
CA ILE A 149 19.32 -0.93 -13.49
C ILE A 149 20.52 -1.87 -13.45
N PHE A 150 20.95 -2.38 -14.60
CA PHE A 150 22.13 -3.24 -14.74
C PHE A 150 23.41 -2.54 -14.25
N ILE A 151 23.64 -1.29 -14.67
CA ILE A 151 24.83 -0.52 -14.27
C ILE A 151 24.84 -0.26 -12.76
N ARG A 152 23.66 0.01 -12.18
CA ARG A 152 23.52 0.24 -10.74
C ARG A 152 23.74 -1.03 -9.94
N SER A 153 23.12 -2.14 -10.32
CA SER A 153 23.31 -3.43 -9.65
C SER A 153 24.76 -3.91 -9.72
N ALA A 154 25.43 -3.76 -10.88
CA ALA A 154 26.87 -4.09 -11.00
C ALA A 154 27.79 -3.27 -10.08
N ALA A 155 27.33 -2.13 -9.54
CA ALA A 155 28.05 -1.37 -8.52
C ALA A 155 27.88 -1.93 -7.09
N ASN A 156 27.10 -3.01 -6.94
CA ASN A 156 26.79 -3.70 -5.69
C ASN A 156 26.30 -2.73 -4.59
N PRO A 157 25.20 -2.00 -4.82
CA PRO A 157 24.65 -1.09 -3.84
C PRO A 157 24.14 -1.87 -2.61
N PRO A 158 24.10 -1.25 -1.41
CA PRO A 158 23.62 -1.93 -0.21
C PRO A 158 22.17 -2.46 -0.28
N ILE A 159 21.37 -1.90 -1.19
CA ILE A 159 20.03 -2.36 -1.53
C ILE A 159 20.05 -2.68 -3.02
N ASP A 160 19.98 -3.96 -3.37
CA ASP A 160 20.04 -4.43 -4.76
C ASP A 160 18.95 -5.47 -5.04
N GLU A 161 17.72 -4.99 -5.24
CA GLU A 161 16.57 -5.88 -5.42
C GLU A 161 16.71 -6.77 -6.66
N ASN A 162 16.65 -8.09 -6.42
CA ASN A 162 16.83 -9.15 -7.42
C ASN A 162 18.23 -9.27 -8.03
N ASP A 163 19.19 -8.42 -7.64
CA ASP A 163 20.60 -8.48 -8.08
C ASP A 163 20.79 -8.68 -9.60
N PRO A 164 20.23 -7.79 -10.46
CA PRO A 164 20.29 -7.95 -11.92
C PRO A 164 21.65 -7.56 -12.54
N GLU A 165 22.77 -7.98 -11.94
CA GLU A 165 24.13 -7.69 -12.44
C GLU A 165 24.63 -8.68 -13.52
N THR A 166 23.97 -9.83 -13.67
CA THR A 166 24.28 -10.84 -14.69
C THR A 166 23.30 -10.80 -15.85
N THR A 167 23.70 -11.29 -17.03
CA THR A 167 22.81 -11.40 -18.20
C THR A 167 21.56 -12.24 -17.90
N GLU A 168 21.68 -13.30 -17.10
CA GLU A 168 20.54 -14.14 -16.71
C GLU A 168 19.60 -13.39 -15.76
N ALA A 169 20.15 -12.77 -14.71
CA ALA A 169 19.37 -12.06 -13.71
C ALA A 169 18.63 -10.84 -14.30
N ILE A 170 19.29 -10.05 -15.17
CA ILE A 170 18.61 -8.93 -15.84
C ILE A 170 17.51 -9.40 -16.79
N VAL A 171 17.67 -10.55 -17.46
CA VAL A 171 16.63 -11.11 -18.32
C VAL A 171 15.45 -11.61 -17.49
N SER A 172 15.71 -12.30 -16.38
CA SER A 172 14.67 -12.72 -15.43
C SER A 172 13.91 -11.53 -14.84
N TYR A 173 14.64 -10.47 -14.46
CA TYR A 173 14.10 -9.20 -13.98
C TYR A 173 13.19 -8.54 -15.01
N LEU A 174 13.65 -8.35 -16.25
CA LEU A 174 12.88 -7.73 -17.33
C LEU A 174 11.64 -8.56 -17.71
N LYS A 175 11.74 -9.89 -17.64
CA LYS A 175 10.61 -10.81 -17.84
C LYS A 175 9.65 -10.87 -16.64
N ARG A 176 10.01 -10.27 -15.51
CA ARG A 176 9.20 -10.23 -14.29
C ARG A 176 8.88 -11.61 -13.73
N GLU A 177 9.80 -12.57 -13.87
CA GLU A 177 9.58 -13.97 -13.48
C GLU A 177 9.30 -14.13 -11.98
N GLN A 178 9.85 -13.25 -11.15
CA GLN A 178 9.61 -13.18 -9.70
C GLN A 178 8.13 -13.08 -9.31
N TYR A 179 7.26 -12.56 -10.18
CA TYR A 179 5.82 -12.42 -9.89
C TYR A 179 4.99 -13.64 -10.32
N GLY A 180 5.63 -14.66 -10.91
CA GLY A 180 4.97 -15.86 -11.44
C GLY A 180 4.17 -15.61 -12.72
N SER A 181 3.41 -16.62 -13.14
CA SER A 181 2.52 -16.53 -14.31
C SER A 181 1.07 -16.34 -13.87
N THR A 182 0.36 -15.44 -14.55
CA THR A 182 -1.07 -15.21 -14.35
C THR A 182 -1.80 -15.41 -15.67
N PRO A 183 -2.24 -16.65 -15.98
CA PRO A 183 -3.00 -16.93 -17.19
C PRO A 183 -4.26 -16.05 -17.28
N LEU A 184 -4.43 -15.32 -18.38
CA LEU A 184 -5.51 -14.34 -18.56
C LEU A 184 -6.87 -14.97 -18.89
N PHE A 185 -6.88 -16.01 -19.70
CA PHE A 185 -8.10 -16.52 -20.34
C PHE A 185 -8.63 -17.81 -19.71
N SER A 186 -7.79 -18.60 -19.05
CA SER A 186 -8.18 -19.88 -18.45
C SER A 186 -7.30 -20.21 -17.25
N GLY A 187 -7.89 -20.77 -16.20
CA GLY A 187 -7.16 -21.16 -14.98
C GLY A 187 -8.09 -21.74 -13.92
N ALA A 188 -7.51 -22.14 -12.78
CA ALA A 188 -8.28 -22.63 -11.63
C ALA A 188 -9.13 -21.51 -11.00
N THR A 189 -10.28 -21.87 -10.45
CA THR A 189 -11.20 -20.95 -9.77
C THR A 189 -11.67 -21.51 -8.42
N PHE A 190 -12.23 -20.64 -7.58
CA PHE A 190 -12.89 -21.06 -6.35
C PHE A 190 -14.25 -21.69 -6.66
N GLU A 191 -14.42 -22.98 -6.37
CA GLU A 191 -15.67 -23.70 -6.59
C GLU A 191 -16.63 -23.47 -5.42
N ASN A 192 -17.64 -22.63 -5.64
CA ASN A 192 -18.68 -22.34 -4.66
C ASN A 192 -19.39 -23.57 -4.07
N SER A 193 -19.57 -24.63 -4.87
CA SER A 193 -20.23 -25.87 -4.44
C SER A 193 -19.38 -26.69 -3.47
N LYS A 194 -18.06 -26.73 -3.69
CA LYS A 194 -17.09 -27.47 -2.87
C LYS A 194 -16.48 -26.61 -1.77
N GLN A 195 -16.70 -25.29 -1.80
CA GLN A 195 -16.10 -24.32 -0.89
C GLN A 195 -14.56 -24.38 -0.87
N ALA A 196 -13.97 -24.80 -1.99
CA ALA A 196 -12.56 -25.08 -2.17
C ALA A 196 -12.13 -24.76 -3.60
N VAL A 197 -10.82 -24.65 -3.80
CA VAL A 197 -10.22 -24.56 -5.13
C VAL A 197 -9.75 -25.96 -5.54
N ASP A 198 -10.05 -26.34 -6.78
CA ASP A 198 -9.44 -27.50 -7.43
C ASP A 198 -8.43 -26.99 -8.48
N PRO A 199 -7.10 -27.07 -8.21
CA PRO A 199 -6.09 -26.57 -9.13
C PRO A 199 -6.06 -27.29 -10.49
N GLU A 200 -6.56 -28.53 -10.55
CA GLU A 200 -6.59 -29.31 -11.79
C GLU A 200 -7.79 -28.95 -12.67
N ASN A 201 -8.83 -28.34 -12.08
CA ASN A 201 -10.03 -27.93 -12.78
C ASN A 201 -9.91 -26.49 -13.32
N THR A 202 -9.61 -26.37 -14.62
CA THR A 202 -9.51 -25.07 -15.28
C THR A 202 -10.84 -24.63 -15.89
N VAL A 203 -11.25 -23.39 -15.63
CA VAL A 203 -12.39 -22.75 -16.27
C VAL A 203 -11.94 -21.58 -17.15
N ASN A 204 -12.83 -21.14 -18.05
CA ASN A 204 -12.60 -19.94 -18.85
C ASN A 204 -12.92 -18.68 -18.03
N PHE A 205 -12.02 -17.71 -18.06
CA PHE A 205 -12.11 -16.44 -17.34
C PHE A 205 -12.43 -16.60 -15.83
N PRO A 206 -11.57 -17.33 -15.08
CA PRO A 206 -11.77 -17.54 -13.66
C PRO A 206 -11.56 -16.24 -12.89
N ARG A 207 -12.23 -16.10 -11.73
CA ARG A 207 -11.74 -15.15 -10.71
C ARG A 207 -10.32 -15.55 -10.30
N ARG A 208 -9.44 -14.58 -10.02
CA ARG A 208 -8.02 -14.89 -9.83
C ARG A 208 -7.77 -15.91 -8.74
N TRP A 209 -7.06 -16.97 -9.10
CA TRP A 209 -6.60 -17.96 -8.15
C TRP A 209 -5.69 -17.33 -7.09
N SER A 210 -5.89 -17.74 -5.84
CA SER A 210 -5.00 -17.43 -4.73
C SER A 210 -4.88 -18.63 -3.81
N PRO A 211 -3.66 -19.00 -3.39
CA PRO A 211 -3.46 -20.01 -2.36
C PRO A 211 -3.81 -19.50 -0.95
N ASP A 212 -4.02 -18.18 -0.77
CA ASP A 212 -4.37 -17.59 0.52
C ASP A 212 -5.82 -17.96 0.91
N PRO A 213 -6.03 -18.68 2.03
CA PRO A 213 -7.36 -19.03 2.54
C PRO A 213 -8.26 -17.81 2.81
N ASN A 214 -7.67 -16.65 3.11
CA ASN A 214 -8.43 -15.43 3.35
C ASN A 214 -9.20 -15.03 2.09
N HIS A 215 -8.57 -15.09 0.91
CA HIS A 215 -9.25 -14.78 -0.35
C HIS A 215 -10.46 -15.67 -0.58
N TRP A 216 -10.41 -16.92 -0.12
CA TRP A 216 -11.51 -17.88 -0.28
C TRP A 216 -12.73 -17.42 0.53
N THR A 217 -12.53 -16.90 1.74
CA THR A 217 -13.62 -16.35 2.57
C THR A 217 -14.37 -15.22 1.86
N GLU A 218 -13.69 -14.33 1.15
CA GLU A 218 -14.35 -13.29 0.35
C GLU A 218 -15.01 -13.85 -0.90
N TYR A 219 -14.36 -14.82 -1.56
CA TYR A 219 -14.94 -15.46 -2.73
C TYR A 219 -16.28 -16.14 -2.44
N ARG A 220 -16.49 -16.64 -1.21
CA ARG A 220 -17.78 -17.20 -0.77
C ARG A 220 -18.93 -16.20 -0.81
N LYS A 221 -18.66 -14.90 -0.71
CA LYS A 221 -19.69 -13.84 -0.75
C LYS A 221 -20.32 -13.67 -2.14
N TYR A 222 -19.70 -14.21 -3.18
CA TYR A 222 -20.15 -14.10 -4.58
C TYR A 222 -20.63 -15.45 -5.08
N LYS A 223 -21.75 -15.51 -5.79
CA LYS A 223 -22.37 -16.75 -6.30
C LYS A 223 -21.66 -17.32 -7.53
N SER A 224 -20.92 -16.49 -8.27
CA SER A 224 -20.21 -16.89 -9.48
C SER A 224 -19.06 -15.93 -9.80
N ASP A 225 -18.17 -16.37 -10.71
CA ASP A 225 -17.04 -15.57 -11.20
C ASP A 225 -17.51 -14.30 -11.91
N SER A 226 -18.61 -14.40 -12.67
CA SER A 226 -19.24 -13.23 -13.31
C SER A 226 -19.77 -12.23 -12.28
N GLU A 227 -20.39 -12.70 -11.20
CA GLU A 227 -20.86 -11.80 -10.14
C GLU A 227 -19.69 -11.09 -9.45
N PHE A 228 -18.60 -11.82 -9.17
CA PHE A 228 -17.36 -11.23 -8.65
C PHE A 228 -16.78 -10.18 -9.61
N PHE A 229 -16.70 -10.49 -10.90
CA PHE A 229 -16.20 -9.58 -11.91
C PHE A 229 -17.01 -8.27 -11.98
N PHE A 230 -18.34 -8.35 -12.03
CA PHE A 230 -19.17 -7.15 -12.15
C PHE A 230 -19.30 -6.37 -10.84
N LYS A 231 -19.52 -7.05 -9.70
CA LYS A 231 -19.73 -6.37 -8.41
C LYS A 231 -18.42 -5.87 -7.81
N TYR A 232 -17.42 -6.74 -7.72
CA TYR A 232 -16.16 -6.38 -7.10
C TYR A 232 -15.21 -5.73 -8.11
N GLN A 233 -14.84 -6.41 -9.18
CA GLN A 233 -13.75 -5.90 -10.03
C GLN A 233 -14.16 -4.66 -10.85
N ILE A 234 -15.38 -4.61 -11.39
CA ILE A 234 -15.89 -3.42 -12.10
C ILE A 234 -16.53 -2.42 -11.15
N GLY A 235 -17.44 -2.87 -10.28
CA GLY A 235 -18.17 -1.98 -9.36
C GLY A 235 -17.27 -1.37 -8.29
N HIS A 236 -16.74 -2.21 -7.42
CA HIS A 236 -15.94 -1.83 -6.26
C HIS A 236 -14.55 -1.31 -6.64
N MET A 237 -13.82 -2.00 -7.52
CA MET A 237 -12.44 -1.64 -7.84
C MET A 237 -12.29 -0.59 -8.93
N TYR A 238 -13.30 -0.31 -9.77
CA TYR A 238 -13.19 0.71 -10.81
C TYR A 238 -14.19 1.84 -10.66
N TRP A 239 -15.49 1.53 -10.70
CA TRP A 239 -16.51 2.59 -10.65
C TRP A 239 -16.48 3.37 -9.35
N ARG A 240 -16.16 2.74 -8.21
CA ARG A 240 -15.94 3.44 -6.95
C ARG A 240 -14.88 4.53 -7.07
N TYR A 241 -13.66 4.19 -7.53
CA TYR A 241 -12.57 5.16 -7.68
C TYR A 241 -12.86 6.21 -8.75
N PHE A 242 -13.48 5.79 -9.86
CA PHE A 242 -13.94 6.74 -10.87
C PHE A 242 -14.88 7.78 -10.25
N LEU A 243 -15.85 7.32 -9.46
CA LEU A 243 -16.79 8.21 -8.77
C LEU A 243 -16.13 8.99 -7.63
N TRP A 244 -15.11 8.47 -6.94
CA TRP A 244 -14.33 9.26 -5.97
C TRP A 244 -13.78 10.53 -6.61
N ASN A 245 -13.27 10.44 -7.84
CA ASN A 245 -12.65 11.55 -8.55
C ASN A 245 -13.65 12.58 -9.12
N PHE A 246 -14.91 12.18 -9.39
CA PHE A 246 -15.86 13.04 -10.12
C PHE A 246 -17.21 13.28 -9.41
N LEU A 247 -17.51 12.53 -8.34
CA LEU A 247 -18.69 12.67 -7.49
C LEU A 247 -18.30 13.21 -6.10
N GLY A 248 -17.31 12.56 -5.48
CA GLY A 248 -16.82 12.82 -4.14
C GLY A 248 -16.42 11.52 -3.42
N LYS A 249 -15.60 11.65 -2.36
CA LYS A 249 -15.06 10.56 -1.54
C LYS A 249 -15.54 10.72 -0.10
N ALA A 250 -16.02 9.64 0.52
CA ALA A 250 -16.60 9.73 1.87
C ALA A 250 -15.56 9.83 2.99
N SER A 251 -14.42 9.15 2.84
CA SER A 251 -13.29 9.16 3.77
C SER A 251 -12.06 8.55 3.10
N ASP A 252 -10.91 8.61 3.77
CA ASP A 252 -9.66 7.90 3.44
C ASP A 252 -9.56 6.48 4.00
N ILE A 253 -10.56 6.04 4.77
CA ILE A 253 -10.63 4.66 5.27
C ILE A 253 -10.75 3.71 4.09
N GLN A 254 -10.02 2.59 4.17
CA GLN A 254 -10.07 1.60 3.11
C GLN A 254 -11.51 1.12 2.86
N ASP A 255 -11.84 1.03 1.59
CA ASP A 255 -13.12 0.64 1.04
C ASP A 255 -14.27 1.65 1.07
N SER A 256 -13.98 2.90 1.45
CA SER A 256 -14.95 3.99 1.52
C SER A 256 -15.73 4.22 0.21
N PRO A 257 -17.05 4.49 0.24
CA PRO A 257 -17.82 4.70 -0.97
C PRO A 257 -17.60 6.09 -1.59
N ALA A 258 -18.02 6.21 -2.86
CA ALA A 258 -18.20 7.53 -3.47
C ALA A 258 -19.50 8.17 -3.01
N ILE A 259 -19.52 9.48 -2.85
CA ILE A 259 -20.69 10.22 -2.34
C ILE A 259 -20.99 11.47 -3.15
N LEU A 260 -22.28 11.79 -3.25
CA LEU A 260 -22.79 13.02 -3.86
C LEU A 260 -23.10 14.08 -2.79
N PHE A 261 -23.59 13.65 -1.63
CA PHE A 261 -23.93 14.49 -0.49
C PHE A 261 -23.29 13.96 0.79
N ALA A 262 -23.00 14.85 1.73
CA ALA A 262 -22.44 14.49 3.03
C ALA A 262 -23.31 13.49 3.80
N SER A 263 -24.64 13.50 3.61
CA SER A 263 -25.57 12.58 4.26
C SER A 263 -25.47 11.13 3.75
N GLN A 264 -24.79 10.90 2.63
CA GLN A 264 -24.55 9.56 2.07
C GLN A 264 -23.22 8.98 2.50
N ALA A 265 -22.34 9.81 3.10
CA ALA A 265 -21.17 9.26 3.75
C ALA A 265 -21.69 8.21 4.74
N PRO A 266 -21.15 6.97 4.71
CA PRO A 266 -21.26 6.13 5.87
C PRO A 266 -20.87 7.00 7.06
N GLN A 267 -21.60 6.87 8.16
CA GLN A 267 -21.19 7.57 9.36
C GLN A 267 -19.88 6.92 9.77
N PHE A 268 -18.76 7.39 9.24
CA PHE A 268 -17.46 7.16 9.81
C PHE A 268 -17.36 8.19 10.93
N TYR A 269 -17.01 7.72 12.12
CA TYR A 269 -16.94 8.58 13.28
C TYR A 269 -15.72 9.50 13.13
N PHE A 270 -15.95 10.70 12.59
CA PHE A 270 -14.92 11.72 12.47
C PHE A 270 -14.66 12.35 13.84
N GLN A 271 -13.42 12.25 14.32
CA GLN A 271 -13.00 12.77 15.62
C GLN A 271 -11.91 13.85 15.49
N THR A 272 -11.24 13.88 14.33
CA THR A 272 -10.06 14.71 14.13
C THR A 272 -10.11 15.51 12.83
N PRO A 273 -9.35 16.62 12.72
CA PRO A 273 -9.25 17.40 11.50
C PRO A 273 -8.84 16.56 10.27
N SER A 274 -7.95 15.58 10.45
CA SER A 274 -7.51 14.70 9.36
C SER A 274 -8.64 13.83 8.81
N GLU A 275 -9.44 13.20 9.69
CA GLU A 275 -10.58 12.40 9.22
C GLU A 275 -11.62 13.29 8.53
N HIS A 276 -11.85 14.50 9.04
CA HIS A 276 -12.76 15.46 8.39
C HIS A 276 -12.26 15.91 7.02
N ALA A 277 -10.97 16.21 6.88
CA ALA A 277 -10.32 16.63 5.64
C ALA A 277 -10.38 15.55 4.56
N SER A 278 -10.35 14.27 4.94
CA SER A 278 -10.39 13.16 3.98
C SER A 278 -11.71 13.01 3.22
N ARG A 279 -12.75 13.79 3.57
CA ARG A 279 -14.04 13.78 2.89
C ARG A 279 -14.12 14.90 1.85
N ASN A 280 -14.07 14.52 0.58
CA ASN A 280 -14.17 15.47 -0.55
C ASN A 280 -15.57 15.41 -1.20
N LEU A 281 -16.24 16.55 -1.37
CA LEU A 281 -17.58 16.61 -1.99
C LEU A 281 -17.55 17.43 -3.29
N TYR A 282 -17.81 16.82 -4.44
CA TYR A 282 -17.85 17.53 -5.73
C TYR A 282 -19.25 17.75 -6.29
N PHE A 283 -20.28 17.23 -5.59
CA PHE A 283 -21.69 17.33 -5.98
C PHE A 283 -21.98 16.81 -7.40
N GLY A 284 -21.13 15.93 -7.92
CA GLY A 284 -21.25 15.39 -9.29
C GLY A 284 -21.07 16.43 -10.40
N ILE A 285 -20.66 17.66 -10.10
CA ILE A 285 -20.48 18.71 -11.11
C ILE A 285 -19.41 18.30 -12.15
N PRO A 286 -18.21 17.80 -11.75
CA PRO A 286 -17.22 17.32 -12.71
C PRO A 286 -17.75 16.16 -13.55
N LEU A 287 -18.47 15.21 -12.94
CA LEU A 287 -19.08 14.08 -13.64
C LEU A 287 -20.07 14.54 -14.71
N LEU A 288 -21.02 15.40 -14.35
CA LEU A 288 -22.03 15.92 -15.28
C LEU A 288 -21.39 16.71 -16.43
N LEU A 289 -20.38 17.53 -16.13
CA LEU A 289 -19.65 18.30 -17.13
C LEU A 289 -18.88 17.38 -18.10
N GLY A 290 -18.26 16.32 -17.60
CA GLY A 290 -17.61 15.30 -18.42
C GLY A 290 -18.59 14.52 -19.29
N LEU A 291 -19.74 14.10 -18.75
CA LEU A 291 -20.79 13.43 -19.54
C LEU A 291 -21.35 14.34 -20.64
N PHE A 292 -21.60 15.62 -20.32
CA PHE A 292 -21.99 16.61 -21.31
C PHE A 292 -20.91 16.81 -22.37
N GLY A 293 -19.65 16.93 -21.97
CA GLY A 293 -18.54 17.08 -22.91
C GLY A 293 -18.32 15.87 -23.82
N ALA A 294 -18.54 14.66 -23.32
CA ALA A 294 -18.56 13.46 -24.16
C ALA A 294 -19.67 13.57 -25.20
N ALA A 295 -20.92 13.84 -24.78
CA ALA A 295 -22.06 13.99 -25.68
C ALA A 295 -21.83 15.13 -26.72
N PHE A 296 -21.31 16.27 -26.27
CA PHE A 296 -20.98 17.41 -27.12
C PHE A 296 -19.91 17.03 -28.15
N GLN A 297 -18.82 16.37 -27.72
CA GLN A 297 -17.79 15.89 -28.63
C GLN A 297 -18.35 14.90 -29.64
N PHE A 298 -19.16 13.92 -29.22
CA PHE A 298 -19.76 12.96 -30.14
C PHE A 298 -20.70 13.61 -31.15
N SER A 299 -21.40 14.69 -30.77
CA SER A 299 -22.28 15.41 -31.69
C SER A 299 -21.53 16.23 -32.76
N ARG A 300 -20.32 16.72 -32.45
CA ARG A 300 -19.52 17.59 -33.33
C ARG A 300 -18.41 16.85 -34.08
N ASP A 301 -17.75 15.91 -33.42
CA ASP A 301 -16.62 15.11 -33.90
C ASP A 301 -16.65 13.71 -33.26
N TRP A 302 -17.60 12.89 -33.73
CA TRP A 302 -17.75 11.51 -33.26
C TRP A 302 -16.50 10.66 -33.47
N ARG A 303 -15.64 10.99 -34.44
CA ARG A 303 -14.42 10.24 -34.76
C ARG A 303 -13.41 10.36 -33.61
N ARG A 304 -13.08 11.59 -33.21
CA ARG A 304 -12.19 11.82 -32.06
C ARG A 304 -12.88 11.46 -30.74
N GLY A 305 -14.19 11.68 -30.62
CA GLY A 305 -14.98 11.23 -29.47
C GLY A 305 -14.88 9.73 -29.26
N PHE A 306 -14.99 8.95 -30.33
CA PHE A 306 -14.85 7.50 -30.29
C PHE A 306 -13.42 7.07 -29.90
N ALA A 307 -12.39 7.73 -30.44
CA ALA A 307 -11.01 7.44 -30.05
C ALA A 307 -10.79 7.66 -28.53
N VAL A 308 -11.23 8.80 -27.98
CA VAL A 308 -11.14 9.09 -26.55
C VAL A 308 -11.95 8.08 -25.72
N ALA A 309 -13.13 7.65 -26.20
CA ALA A 309 -13.91 6.62 -25.53
C ALA A 309 -13.20 5.27 -25.49
N VAL A 310 -12.48 4.88 -26.55
CA VAL A 310 -11.65 3.67 -26.54
C VAL A 310 -10.50 3.82 -25.56
N LEU A 311 -9.84 4.98 -25.49
CA LEU A 311 -8.82 5.24 -24.47
C LEU A 311 -9.39 5.05 -23.06
N PHE A 312 -10.53 5.67 -22.77
CA PHE A 312 -11.24 5.58 -21.49
C PHE A 312 -11.59 4.13 -21.11
N LEU A 313 -12.17 3.37 -22.04
CA LEU A 313 -12.62 2.00 -21.78
C LEU A 313 -11.45 1.02 -21.64
N VAL A 314 -10.43 1.11 -22.49
CA VAL A 314 -9.29 0.19 -22.46
C VAL A 314 -8.42 0.44 -21.22
N SER A 315 -8.16 1.70 -20.88
CA SER A 315 -7.38 2.06 -19.69
C SER A 315 -8.16 1.99 -18.37
N GLY A 316 -9.49 1.83 -18.42
CA GLY A 316 -10.36 1.72 -17.26
C GLY A 316 -10.86 0.29 -17.02
N ILE A 317 -11.73 -0.22 -17.91
CA ILE A 317 -12.31 -1.57 -17.78
C ILE A 317 -11.37 -2.63 -18.38
N GLY A 318 -10.68 -2.31 -19.47
CA GLY A 318 -9.78 -3.24 -20.14
C GLY A 318 -8.62 -3.70 -19.25
N ILE A 319 -8.06 -2.80 -18.45
CA ILE A 319 -7.00 -3.12 -17.49
C ILE A 319 -7.49 -4.08 -16.37
N ILE A 320 -8.76 -4.04 -15.99
CA ILE A 320 -9.33 -4.95 -14.97
C ILE A 320 -9.27 -6.39 -15.46
N ILE A 321 -9.61 -6.62 -16.74
CA ILE A 321 -9.51 -7.93 -17.39
C ILE A 321 -8.06 -8.42 -17.36
N TYR A 322 -7.10 -7.52 -17.59
CA TYR A 322 -5.68 -7.86 -17.55
C TYR A 322 -5.17 -8.16 -16.14
N LEU A 323 -5.50 -7.31 -15.16
CA LEU A 323 -5.00 -7.45 -13.79
C LEU A 323 -5.68 -8.60 -13.03
N ASN A 324 -6.94 -8.92 -13.40
CA ASN A 324 -7.82 -9.87 -12.74
C ASN A 324 -7.63 -9.80 -11.22
N GLN A 325 -7.85 -8.62 -10.63
CA GLN A 325 -7.43 -8.35 -9.25
C GLN A 325 -8.20 -9.26 -8.26
N PRO A 326 -7.51 -9.87 -7.28
CA PRO A 326 -8.17 -10.66 -6.24
C PRO A 326 -8.85 -9.73 -5.20
N PRO A 327 -9.70 -10.27 -4.30
CA PRO A 327 -10.19 -9.55 -3.13
C PRO A 327 -9.03 -9.24 -2.18
N PHE A 328 -9.30 -8.49 -1.11
CA PHE A 328 -8.30 -8.11 -0.09
C PHE A 328 -7.06 -7.43 -0.66
N GLN A 329 -7.25 -6.24 -1.21
CA GLN A 329 -6.11 -5.41 -1.51
C GLN A 329 -5.49 -4.86 -0.22
N PRO A 330 -4.15 -4.82 -0.10
CA PRO A 330 -3.50 -4.32 1.11
C PRO A 330 -3.61 -2.79 1.27
N ARG A 331 -4.07 -2.09 0.22
CA ARG A 331 -4.31 -0.66 0.16
C ARG A 331 -5.15 -0.32 -1.07
N GLU A 332 -5.62 0.92 -1.13
CA GLU A 332 -6.33 1.45 -2.31
C GLU A 332 -5.46 1.42 -3.58
N ARG A 333 -6.11 1.18 -4.74
CA ARG A 333 -5.46 0.99 -6.06
C ARG A 333 -5.98 1.90 -7.16
N ASP A 334 -6.56 3.04 -6.80
CA ASP A 334 -7.03 4.07 -7.72
C ASP A 334 -5.97 4.48 -8.76
N TYR A 335 -4.69 4.50 -8.38
CA TYR A 335 -3.54 4.80 -9.24
C TYR A 335 -3.46 3.92 -10.49
N SER A 336 -4.01 2.70 -10.47
CA SER A 336 -4.02 1.79 -11.62
C SER A 336 -4.91 2.29 -12.77
N TYR A 337 -5.87 3.17 -12.48
CA TYR A 337 -6.92 3.63 -13.40
C TYR A 337 -6.77 5.09 -13.81
N VAL A 338 -5.71 5.77 -13.36
CA VAL A 338 -5.46 7.20 -13.59
C VAL A 338 -5.54 7.59 -15.08
N ALA A 339 -5.10 6.72 -15.99
CA ALA A 339 -5.19 6.96 -17.42
C ALA A 339 -6.64 7.11 -17.94
N SER A 340 -7.60 6.35 -17.39
CA SER A 340 -9.01 6.52 -17.75
C SER A 340 -9.59 7.79 -17.12
N PHE A 341 -9.16 8.14 -15.92
CA PHE A 341 -9.57 9.39 -15.26
C PHE A 341 -9.10 10.61 -16.06
N PHE A 342 -7.86 10.58 -16.58
CA PHE A 342 -7.37 11.59 -17.51
C PHE A 342 -8.19 11.65 -18.80
N ALA A 343 -8.54 10.51 -19.40
CA ALA A 343 -9.39 10.49 -20.60
C ALA A 343 -10.76 11.13 -20.34
N PHE A 344 -11.36 10.88 -19.17
CA PHE A 344 -12.61 11.52 -18.77
C PHE A 344 -12.45 13.03 -18.50
N ALA A 345 -11.34 13.45 -17.89
CA ALA A 345 -11.03 14.86 -17.65
C ALA A 345 -10.92 15.68 -18.95
N LEU A 346 -10.49 15.06 -20.06
CA LEU A 346 -10.55 15.72 -21.39
C LEU A 346 -11.99 16.10 -21.75
N TRP A 347 -12.96 15.22 -21.48
CA TRP A 347 -14.37 15.55 -21.71
C TRP A 347 -14.87 16.63 -20.78
N ILE A 348 -14.38 16.74 -19.55
CA ILE A 348 -14.73 17.88 -18.67
C ILE A 348 -14.33 19.20 -19.34
N GLY A 349 -13.10 19.30 -19.88
CA GLY A 349 -12.64 20.48 -20.61
C GLY A 349 -13.41 20.76 -21.91
N ILE A 350 -13.78 19.70 -22.65
CA ILE A 350 -14.62 19.83 -23.85
C ILE A 350 -16.03 20.27 -23.48
N GLY A 351 -16.60 19.74 -22.38
CA GLY A 351 -17.91 20.11 -21.88
C GLY A 351 -17.96 21.57 -21.44
N ALA A 352 -16.94 22.03 -20.75
CA ALA A 352 -16.76 23.44 -20.43
C ALA A 352 -16.77 24.32 -21.68
N THR A 353 -16.01 23.95 -22.70
CA THR A 353 -15.96 24.67 -23.99
C THR A 353 -17.31 24.62 -24.71
N GLY A 354 -17.98 23.47 -24.70
CA GLY A 354 -19.30 23.30 -25.30
C GLY A 354 -20.37 24.16 -24.64
N ILE A 355 -20.34 24.31 -23.32
CA ILE A 355 -21.24 25.24 -22.60
C ILE A 355 -20.98 26.68 -23.06
N LEU A 356 -19.71 27.10 -23.12
CA LEU A 356 -19.33 28.44 -23.57
C LEU A 356 -19.82 28.70 -25.01
N GLU A 357 -19.66 27.72 -25.89
CA GLU A 357 -20.10 27.82 -27.28
C GLU A 357 -21.63 27.90 -27.38
N LEU A 358 -22.37 27.04 -26.69
CA LEU A 358 -23.84 27.06 -26.69
C LEU A 358 -24.40 28.36 -26.11
N VAL A 359 -23.79 28.89 -25.04
CA VAL A 359 -24.15 30.22 -24.52
C VAL A 359 -23.89 31.29 -25.58
N GLY A 360 -22.73 31.25 -26.24
CA GLY A 360 -22.43 32.16 -27.36
C GLY A 360 -23.45 32.09 -28.49
N GLU A 361 -23.89 30.89 -28.86
CA GLU A 361 -24.90 30.67 -29.91
C GLU A 361 -26.29 31.18 -29.50
N LEU A 362 -26.72 30.92 -28.26
CA LEU A 362 -28.03 31.35 -27.74
C LEU A 362 -28.17 32.87 -27.72
N PHE A 363 -27.10 33.59 -27.36
CA PHE A 363 -27.12 35.05 -27.20
C PHE A 363 -26.55 35.80 -28.41
N LYS A 364 -26.33 35.12 -29.53
CA LYS A 364 -25.87 35.73 -30.80
C LYS A 364 -26.82 36.81 -31.35
N ARG A 365 -28.05 36.88 -30.81
CA ARG A 365 -29.10 37.85 -31.17
C ARG A 365 -29.30 38.99 -30.15
N GLU A 366 -28.69 38.93 -28.97
CA GLU A 366 -28.76 40.02 -27.98
C GLU A 366 -27.62 41.03 -28.15
N THR A 367 -27.85 42.26 -27.70
CA THR A 367 -26.93 43.42 -27.78
C THR A 367 -25.48 43.07 -27.41
N ASP A 368 -24.50 43.60 -28.15
CA ASP A 368 -23.03 43.45 -27.95
C ASP A 368 -22.52 43.71 -26.51
N ARG A 369 -23.36 44.30 -25.64
CA ARG A 369 -23.05 44.60 -24.24
C ARG A 369 -23.30 43.43 -23.28
N VAL A 370 -24.19 42.50 -23.60
CA VAL A 370 -24.60 41.39 -22.71
C VAL A 370 -23.75 40.14 -22.94
N GLN A 371 -23.32 39.91 -24.19
CA GLN A 371 -22.48 38.76 -24.54
C GLN A 371 -21.20 38.65 -23.71
N PRO A 372 -20.37 39.71 -23.54
CA PRO A 372 -19.14 39.59 -22.74
C PRO A 372 -19.40 39.23 -21.28
N VAL A 373 -20.52 39.69 -20.70
CA VAL A 373 -20.92 39.39 -19.32
C VAL A 373 -21.30 37.92 -19.19
N LEU A 374 -22.08 37.38 -20.14
CA LEU A 374 -22.47 35.96 -20.15
C LEU A 374 -21.29 35.03 -20.43
N PHE A 375 -20.39 35.40 -21.33
CA PHE A 375 -19.12 34.69 -21.53
C PHE A 375 -18.24 34.73 -20.29
N GLY A 376 -18.16 35.87 -19.61
CA GLY A 376 -17.43 36.01 -18.35
C GLY A 376 -18.02 35.13 -17.25
N LEU A 377 -19.35 35.08 -17.13
CA LEU A 377 -20.05 34.28 -16.13
C LEU A 377 -19.94 32.78 -16.41
N ALA A 378 -20.09 32.36 -17.67
CA ALA A 378 -19.89 30.98 -18.07
C ALA A 378 -18.41 30.55 -17.91
N GLY A 379 -17.47 31.44 -18.21
CA GLY A 379 -16.04 31.20 -17.99
C GLY A 379 -15.70 31.06 -16.51
N LEU A 380 -16.31 31.87 -15.65
CA LEU A 380 -16.18 31.78 -14.21
C LEU A 380 -16.78 30.49 -13.65
N LEU A 381 -17.96 30.07 -14.12
CA LEU A 381 -18.58 28.79 -13.72
C LEU A 381 -17.74 27.58 -14.15
N VAL A 382 -17.14 27.64 -15.33
CA VAL A 382 -16.20 26.61 -15.81
C VAL A 382 -14.95 26.59 -14.93
N ALA A 383 -14.37 27.75 -14.61
CA ALA A 383 -13.19 27.84 -13.76
C ALA A 383 -13.48 27.46 -12.29
N ALA A 384 -14.72 27.60 -11.84
CA ALA A 384 -15.14 27.22 -10.49
C ALA A 384 -15.07 25.71 -10.26
N VAL A 385 -15.18 24.87 -11.31
CA VAL A 385 -15.09 23.40 -11.16
C VAL A 385 -13.70 22.94 -10.69
N PRO A 386 -12.60 23.22 -11.42
CA PRO A 386 -11.26 22.89 -10.93
C PRO A 386 -10.89 23.69 -9.67
N GLY A 387 -11.42 24.90 -9.49
CA GLY A 387 -11.23 25.67 -8.25
C GLY A 387 -11.87 25.00 -7.03
N TRP A 388 -13.08 24.46 -7.17
CA TRP A 388 -13.77 23.70 -6.13
C TRP A 388 -13.06 22.38 -5.84
N MET A 389 -12.62 21.65 -6.87
CA MET A 389 -11.82 20.45 -6.68
C MET A 389 -10.52 20.76 -5.97
N LEU A 390 -9.81 21.83 -6.33
CA LEU A 390 -8.61 22.25 -5.62
C LEU A 390 -8.90 22.54 -4.14
N TYR A 391 -9.93 23.34 -3.85
CA TYR A 391 -10.33 23.65 -2.48
C TYR A 391 -10.63 22.39 -1.66
N GLN A 392 -11.40 21.46 -2.23
CA GLN A 392 -11.83 20.24 -1.55
C GLN A 392 -10.73 19.19 -1.37
N ASN A 393 -9.62 19.28 -2.09
CA ASN A 393 -8.50 18.32 -1.98
C ASN A 393 -7.24 18.96 -1.38
N TYR A 394 -7.25 20.25 -1.04
CA TYR A 394 -6.03 20.93 -0.66
C TYR A 394 -5.51 20.42 0.69
N ASP A 395 -6.39 20.31 1.67
CA ASP A 395 -6.07 19.87 3.04
C ASP A 395 -5.66 18.40 3.10
N ASP A 396 -6.34 17.49 2.40
CA ASP A 396 -6.00 16.07 2.38
C ASP A 396 -4.88 15.69 1.41
N HIS A 397 -4.36 16.63 0.60
CA HIS A 397 -3.17 16.44 -0.26
C HIS A 397 -1.95 17.26 0.18
N ASP A 398 -2.11 18.24 1.08
CA ASP A 398 -0.96 18.90 1.68
C ASP A 398 -0.19 17.89 2.54
N ARG A 399 1.12 17.83 2.33
CA ARG A 399 2.05 16.99 3.08
C ARG A 399 3.09 17.85 3.81
N SER A 400 2.92 19.18 3.79
CA SER A 400 3.70 20.09 4.60
C SER A 400 3.54 19.73 6.09
N GLY A 401 4.63 19.79 6.85
CA GLY A 401 4.62 19.41 8.27
C GLY A 401 4.53 17.91 8.56
N ARG A 402 4.36 17.03 7.56
CA ARG A 402 4.26 15.58 7.77
C ARG A 402 5.64 14.91 7.87
N TYR A 403 6.13 14.73 9.11
CA TYR A 403 7.44 14.10 9.40
C TYR A 403 7.36 12.68 9.97
N VAL A 404 6.19 12.05 9.95
CA VAL A 404 5.99 10.74 10.60
C VAL A 404 6.91 9.66 10.06
N ALA A 405 7.07 9.51 8.73
CA ALA A 405 7.92 8.47 8.16
C ALA A 405 9.40 8.58 8.60
N PRO A 406 10.08 9.73 8.46
CA PRO A 406 11.46 9.85 8.94
C PRO A 406 11.58 9.80 10.48
N ASP A 407 10.60 10.33 11.23
CA ASP A 407 10.66 10.28 12.70
C ASP A 407 10.43 8.85 13.21
N TYR A 408 9.51 8.10 12.61
CA TYR A 408 9.28 6.69 12.93
C TYR A 408 10.52 5.84 12.67
N ALA A 409 11.13 6.02 11.51
CA ALA A 409 12.38 5.34 11.17
C ALA A 409 13.52 5.72 12.13
N TYR A 410 13.65 7.01 12.47
CA TYR A 410 14.67 7.47 13.42
C TYR A 410 14.45 6.85 14.80
N ASN A 411 13.21 6.86 15.30
CA ASN A 411 12.85 6.34 16.61
C ASN A 411 13.13 4.82 16.69
N MET A 412 12.79 4.07 15.64
CA MET A 412 13.13 2.66 15.51
C MET A 412 14.65 2.44 15.53
N LEU A 413 15.44 3.15 14.72
CA LEU A 413 16.91 3.01 14.71
C LEU A 413 17.55 3.44 16.04
N ALA A 414 17.05 4.49 16.67
CA ALA A 414 17.55 4.99 17.96
C ALA A 414 17.29 3.99 19.10
N SER A 415 16.27 3.14 18.96
CA SER A 415 15.94 2.11 19.96
C SER A 415 17.02 1.03 20.06
N LEU A 416 17.71 0.75 18.97
CA LEU A 416 18.57 -0.43 18.83
C LEU A 416 19.96 -0.19 19.43
N ASP A 417 20.58 -1.24 19.95
CA ASP A 417 22.00 -1.22 20.34
C ASP A 417 22.94 -1.25 19.13
N GLU A 418 24.23 -0.95 19.37
CA GLU A 418 25.26 -0.97 18.33
C GLU A 418 25.36 -2.34 17.64
N ASN A 419 25.56 -2.34 16.32
CA ASN A 419 25.72 -3.54 15.49
C ASN A 419 24.55 -4.54 15.55
N ALA A 420 23.36 -4.08 15.96
CA ALA A 420 22.17 -4.90 16.08
C ALA A 420 21.69 -5.47 14.74
N ILE A 421 20.95 -6.59 14.81
CA ILE A 421 20.12 -7.13 13.76
C ILE A 421 18.67 -6.84 14.14
N VAL A 422 17.92 -6.15 13.27
CA VAL A 422 16.48 -5.91 13.49
C VAL A 422 15.66 -6.54 12.37
N PHE A 423 14.72 -7.39 12.75
CA PHE A 423 13.72 -7.94 11.84
C PHE A 423 12.54 -6.97 11.72
N THR A 424 12.19 -6.64 10.48
CA THR A 424 11.12 -5.71 10.09
C THR A 424 10.11 -6.41 9.18
N ASN A 425 8.94 -5.81 8.97
CA ASN A 425 7.82 -6.42 8.28
C ASN A 425 7.25 -5.49 7.19
N GLY A 426 7.58 -5.79 5.94
CA GLY A 426 7.01 -5.12 4.77
C GLY A 426 7.62 -3.75 4.48
N ASP A 427 6.98 -3.02 3.56
CA ASP A 427 7.59 -1.83 2.96
C ASP A 427 7.52 -0.59 3.87
N ASN A 428 6.42 -0.44 4.62
CA ASN A 428 6.11 0.77 5.39
C ASN A 428 7.04 0.99 6.59
N ASP A 429 7.60 -0.07 7.16
CA ASP A 429 8.60 0.06 8.23
C ASP A 429 10.03 0.03 7.68
N THR A 430 10.32 -0.78 6.68
CA THR A 430 11.68 -1.05 6.18
C THR A 430 12.22 0.08 5.32
N PHE A 431 11.44 0.57 4.35
CA PHE A 431 11.96 1.53 3.36
C PHE A 431 12.35 2.88 3.99
N PRO A 432 11.58 3.43 4.97
CA PRO A 432 12.03 4.60 5.71
C PRO A 432 13.35 4.38 6.48
N LEU A 433 13.57 3.19 7.05
CA LEU A 433 14.84 2.86 7.74
C LEU A 433 16.00 2.86 6.77
N TRP A 434 15.84 2.17 5.63
CA TRP A 434 16.83 2.13 4.56
C TRP A 434 17.13 3.52 4.00
N TYR A 435 16.13 4.38 3.83
CA TYR A 435 16.36 5.77 3.43
C TYR A 435 17.26 6.50 4.43
N LEU A 436 16.96 6.41 5.74
CA LEU A 436 17.79 7.06 6.76
C LEU A 436 19.21 6.50 6.80
N GLN A 437 19.40 5.21 6.58
CA GLN A 437 20.73 4.59 6.56
C GLN A 437 21.52 4.98 5.31
N GLU A 438 20.93 4.84 4.12
CA GLU A 438 21.65 4.96 2.85
C GLU A 438 21.79 6.39 2.35
N VAL A 439 20.83 7.25 2.66
CA VAL A 439 20.81 8.65 2.23
C VAL A 439 21.26 9.58 3.34
N GLU A 440 20.69 9.45 4.54
CA GLU A 440 20.98 10.36 5.67
C GLU A 440 22.17 9.89 6.55
N GLY A 441 22.67 8.66 6.37
CA GLY A 441 23.81 8.13 7.12
C GLY A 441 23.54 7.89 8.61
N THR A 442 22.29 7.60 8.99
CA THR A 442 21.91 7.38 10.39
C THR A 442 22.00 5.89 10.75
N ARG A 443 22.72 5.54 11.81
CA ARG A 443 22.81 4.17 12.36
C ARG A 443 23.14 3.12 11.28
N THR A 444 24.17 3.39 10.50
CA THR A 444 24.70 2.51 9.45
C THR A 444 25.36 1.23 9.97
N ASP A 445 25.53 1.11 11.29
CA ASP A 445 26.00 -0.07 12.01
C ASP A 445 24.93 -1.17 12.11
N VAL A 446 23.65 -0.78 12.16
CA VAL A 446 22.51 -1.71 12.33
C VAL A 446 22.19 -2.42 11.02
N ARG A 447 21.91 -3.73 11.08
CA ARG A 447 21.34 -4.45 9.93
C ARG A 447 19.82 -4.53 10.01
N VAL A 448 19.15 -3.85 9.07
CA VAL A 448 17.70 -3.97 8.85
C VAL A 448 17.41 -5.17 7.95
N THR A 449 16.64 -6.13 8.48
CA THR A 449 16.30 -7.40 7.83
C THR A 449 14.80 -7.50 7.61
N ASN A 450 14.35 -7.31 6.37
CA ASN A 450 12.92 -7.36 6.03
C ASN A 450 12.44 -8.81 5.88
N LEU A 451 11.49 -9.24 6.70
CA LEU A 451 10.97 -10.60 6.69
C LEU A 451 10.20 -10.95 5.41
N SER A 452 9.54 -9.99 4.76
CA SER A 452 8.84 -10.24 3.49
C SER A 452 9.82 -10.60 2.37
N LEU A 453 10.93 -9.87 2.28
CA LEU A 453 12.01 -10.11 1.33
C LEU A 453 12.89 -11.31 1.73
N LEU A 454 12.96 -11.68 3.01
CA LEU A 454 13.74 -12.82 3.50
C LEU A 454 13.22 -14.17 2.99
N ASN A 455 12.02 -14.21 2.39
CA ASN A 455 11.54 -15.36 1.64
C ASN A 455 12.22 -15.52 0.27
N THR A 456 12.95 -14.51 -0.21
CA THR A 456 13.58 -14.52 -1.53
C THR A 456 15.06 -14.92 -1.43
N PRO A 457 15.55 -15.83 -2.30
CA PRO A 457 16.94 -16.27 -2.24
C PRO A 457 17.97 -15.16 -2.45
N TRP A 458 17.69 -14.19 -3.34
CA TRP A 458 18.60 -13.08 -3.63
C TRP A 458 18.87 -12.23 -2.37
N TYR A 459 17.83 -11.92 -1.60
CA TYR A 459 17.97 -11.07 -0.41
C TYR A 459 18.71 -11.79 0.71
N ALA A 460 18.39 -13.07 0.94
CA ALA A 460 19.11 -13.90 1.92
C ALA A 460 20.61 -14.04 1.56
N ARG A 461 20.94 -14.23 0.28
CA ARG A 461 22.35 -14.25 -0.18
C ARG A 461 23.04 -12.91 -0.01
N GLN A 462 22.37 -11.80 -0.32
CA GLN A 462 22.91 -10.46 -0.12
C GLN A 462 23.26 -10.25 1.36
N LEU A 463 22.33 -10.55 2.27
CA LEU A 463 22.56 -10.45 3.70
C LEU A 463 23.70 -11.35 4.20
N LYS A 464 23.85 -12.55 3.63
CA LYS A 464 24.91 -13.51 3.97
C LYS A 464 26.30 -13.07 3.51
N LYS A 465 26.40 -12.42 2.36
CA LYS A 465 27.69 -12.19 1.66
C LYS A 465 28.17 -10.74 1.69
N GLN A 466 27.26 -9.77 1.77
CA GLN A 466 27.59 -8.35 1.58
C GLN A 466 27.50 -7.57 2.89
N ALA A 467 28.55 -6.79 3.15
CA ALA A 467 28.51 -5.73 4.15
C ALA A 467 27.60 -4.60 3.64
N SER A 468 26.79 -4.03 4.54
CA SER A 468 26.02 -2.82 4.26
C SER A 468 26.58 -1.71 5.11
N ARG A 469 27.32 -0.79 4.48
CA ARG A 469 28.04 0.29 5.16
C ARG A 469 28.96 -0.25 6.27
N GLU A 470 28.65 0.07 7.54
CA GLU A 470 29.40 -0.35 8.73
C GLU A 470 28.91 -1.69 9.28
N SER A 471 27.78 -2.19 8.79
CA SER A 471 27.18 -3.44 9.22
C SER A 471 27.78 -4.63 8.47
N GLU A 472 28.48 -5.50 9.19
CA GLU A 472 29.01 -6.76 8.66
C GLU A 472 27.91 -7.71 8.15
N PRO A 473 28.23 -8.66 7.24
CA PRO A 473 27.29 -9.68 6.79
C PRO A 473 26.63 -10.45 7.95
N LEU A 474 25.41 -10.92 7.72
CA LEU A 474 24.66 -11.66 8.72
C LEU A 474 25.22 -13.08 8.94
N PRO A 475 25.15 -13.61 10.17
CA PRO A 475 25.59 -14.96 10.48
C PRO A 475 24.57 -15.98 9.96
N ILE A 476 24.59 -16.27 8.66
CA ILE A 476 23.74 -17.28 8.02
C ILE A 476 24.57 -18.54 7.76
N ALA A 477 24.18 -19.65 8.38
CA ALA A 477 24.85 -20.94 8.24
C ALA A 477 24.29 -21.78 7.10
N LEU A 478 23.04 -21.52 6.66
CA LEU A 478 22.44 -22.22 5.53
C LEU A 478 23.32 -22.12 4.28
N PRO A 479 23.63 -23.25 3.61
CA PRO A 479 24.37 -23.24 2.35
C PRO A 479 23.53 -22.62 1.21
N ASP A 480 24.18 -22.17 0.14
CA ASP A 480 23.53 -21.37 -0.91
C ASP A 480 22.44 -22.16 -1.66
N ASP A 481 22.59 -23.47 -1.82
CA ASP A 481 21.60 -24.38 -2.39
C ASP A 481 20.33 -24.46 -1.51
N ALA A 482 20.49 -24.57 -0.19
CA ALA A 482 19.36 -24.54 0.74
C ALA A 482 18.63 -23.18 0.75
N ILE A 483 19.34 -22.09 0.44
CA ILE A 483 18.72 -20.75 0.29
C ILE A 483 17.85 -20.67 -0.96
N GLU A 484 18.25 -21.29 -2.08
CA GLU A 484 17.45 -21.34 -3.32
C GLU A 484 16.17 -22.15 -3.15
N GLU A 485 16.18 -23.14 -2.25
CA GLU A 485 15.05 -24.04 -2.00
C GLU A 485 14.11 -23.55 -0.88
N LEU A 486 14.29 -22.32 -0.39
CA LEU A 486 13.43 -21.73 0.64
C LEU A 486 11.98 -21.64 0.16
N THR A 487 11.14 -22.49 0.74
CA THR A 487 9.71 -22.55 0.47
C THR A 487 8.94 -22.72 1.78
N VAL A 488 7.62 -22.60 1.73
CA VAL A 488 6.76 -22.91 2.87
C VAL A 488 6.78 -24.43 3.09
N GLN A 489 7.13 -24.88 4.29
CA GLN A 489 7.12 -26.29 4.64
C GLN A 489 6.15 -26.60 5.78
N GLY A 490 5.63 -27.83 5.79
CA GLY A 490 4.91 -28.38 6.93
C GLY A 490 5.84 -28.51 8.14
N TRP A 491 5.36 -28.08 9.30
CA TRP A 491 6.12 -27.98 10.53
C TRP A 491 5.38 -28.66 11.68
N GLN A 492 6.10 -29.57 12.33
CA GLN A 492 5.64 -30.20 13.56
C GLN A 492 6.16 -29.40 14.75
N PRO A 493 5.26 -28.85 15.60
CA PRO A 493 5.66 -28.10 16.78
C PRO A 493 6.68 -28.82 17.64
N ARG A 494 7.83 -28.19 17.88
CA ARG A 494 8.94 -28.78 18.63
C ARG A 494 9.71 -27.73 19.40
N ASP A 495 10.43 -28.20 20.42
CA ASP A 495 11.26 -27.34 21.23
C ASP A 495 12.56 -27.02 20.47
N VAL A 496 12.93 -25.75 20.51
CA VAL A 496 14.18 -25.21 20.00
C VAL A 496 15.03 -24.81 21.19
N GLU A 497 16.31 -25.19 21.16
CA GLU A 497 17.30 -24.85 22.18
C GLU A 497 18.48 -24.14 21.53
N ILE A 498 18.84 -22.97 22.08
CA ILE A 498 20.01 -22.21 21.64
C ILE A 498 20.98 -21.98 22.80
N PRO A 499 22.30 -22.05 22.55
CA PRO A 499 23.30 -21.88 23.59
C PRO A 499 23.30 -20.44 24.12
N VAL A 500 23.51 -20.30 25.43
CA VAL A 500 23.68 -19.02 26.11
C VAL A 500 24.93 -19.14 26.97
N ASP A 501 25.97 -18.37 26.64
CA ASP A 501 27.19 -18.38 27.45
C ASP A 501 27.04 -17.38 28.60
N LYS A 502 26.91 -17.89 29.82
CA LYS A 502 26.79 -17.07 31.03
C LYS A 502 28.06 -16.24 31.32
N SER A 503 29.20 -16.58 30.73
CA SER A 503 30.46 -15.83 30.93
C SER A 503 30.52 -14.52 30.14
N LEU A 504 29.68 -14.36 29.10
CA LEU A 504 29.62 -13.15 28.28
C LEU A 504 28.82 -12.01 28.94
N ILE A 505 28.11 -12.29 30.04
CA ILE A 505 27.22 -11.36 30.72
C ILE A 505 28.03 -10.26 31.45
N GLY A 506 27.70 -8.99 31.22
CA GLY A 506 28.38 -7.84 31.84
C GLY A 506 29.69 -7.43 31.15
N SER A 507 30.03 -8.08 30.04
CA SER A 507 31.03 -7.62 29.09
C SER A 507 30.44 -6.56 28.14
N ASN A 508 31.27 -5.85 27.38
CA ASN A 508 30.81 -4.96 26.29
C ASN A 508 29.99 -5.71 25.22
N GLU A 509 30.04 -7.05 25.17
CA GLU A 509 29.40 -7.89 24.16
C GLU A 509 27.95 -8.30 24.53
N LEU A 510 27.61 -8.29 25.82
CA LEU A 510 26.25 -8.47 26.34
C LEU A 510 26.04 -7.49 27.51
N PRO A 511 25.82 -6.19 27.22
CA PRO A 511 25.59 -5.15 28.23
C PRO A 511 24.17 -5.25 28.80
N LEU A 512 23.81 -6.43 29.30
CA LEU A 512 22.63 -6.61 30.13
C LEU A 512 23.02 -6.19 31.54
N ALA A 513 22.66 -4.96 31.93
CA ALA A 513 22.76 -4.51 33.32
C ALA A 513 21.72 -5.27 34.17
N MET A 514 21.96 -6.56 34.45
CA MET A 514 20.92 -7.47 34.93
C MET A 514 21.44 -8.55 35.87
N ASP A 515 20.50 -9.04 36.70
CA ASP A 515 20.72 -10.18 37.56
C ASP A 515 20.91 -11.47 36.73
N THR A 516 22.14 -12.00 36.78
CA THR A 516 22.54 -13.27 36.16
C THR A 516 21.69 -14.48 36.58
N SER A 517 20.96 -14.39 37.70
CA SER A 517 20.10 -15.47 38.22
C SER A 517 18.90 -15.78 37.31
N LEU A 518 18.42 -14.78 36.55
CA LEU A 518 17.24 -14.90 35.68
C LEU A 518 17.55 -15.49 34.29
N ILE A 519 18.82 -15.75 33.99
CA ILE A 519 19.26 -16.15 32.65
C ILE A 519 19.16 -17.67 32.47
N GLU A 520 18.39 -18.05 31.46
CA GLU A 520 18.24 -19.42 30.98
C GLU A 520 19.45 -19.83 30.13
N SER A 521 19.98 -21.03 30.37
CA SER A 521 21.12 -21.58 29.61
C SER A 521 21.03 -23.11 29.58
N PRO A 522 20.70 -23.72 28.43
CA PRO A 522 20.35 -23.07 27.16
C PRO A 522 19.01 -22.31 27.22
N MET A 523 18.79 -21.36 26.32
CA MET A 523 17.48 -20.74 26.14
C MET A 523 16.59 -21.70 25.35
N ARG A 524 15.42 -22.05 25.89
CA ARG A 524 14.49 -23.03 25.30
C ARG A 524 13.09 -22.47 25.10
N TRP A 525 12.52 -22.66 23.92
CA TRP A 525 11.12 -22.36 23.66
C TRP A 525 10.51 -23.36 22.68
N ARG A 526 9.18 -23.39 22.63
CA ARG A 526 8.46 -24.24 21.68
C ARG A 526 8.13 -23.42 20.44
N LEU A 527 8.68 -23.81 19.29
CA LEU A 527 8.37 -23.22 18.00
C LEU A 527 7.15 -23.92 17.43
N GLU A 528 6.00 -23.26 17.51
CA GLU A 528 4.72 -23.78 17.04
C GLU A 528 4.61 -23.65 15.52
N GLY A 529 5.12 -22.57 14.92
CA GLY A 529 4.86 -22.23 13.52
C GLY A 529 3.48 -21.58 13.33
N ARG A 530 3.08 -21.36 12.08
CA ARG A 530 1.83 -20.67 11.74
C ARG A 530 0.69 -21.67 11.55
N PRO A 531 -0.47 -21.53 12.23
CA PRO A 531 -1.59 -22.45 12.07
C PRO A 531 -2.03 -22.57 10.61
N TYR A 532 -2.30 -23.80 10.16
CA TYR A 532 -2.84 -24.05 8.82
C TYR A 532 -4.34 -24.38 8.91
N ALA A 533 -5.18 -23.51 8.37
CA ALA A 533 -6.65 -23.63 8.50
C ALA A 533 -7.25 -24.93 7.92
N TYR A 534 -6.48 -25.71 7.15
CA TYR A 534 -6.93 -26.94 6.49
C TYR A 534 -6.23 -28.21 7.01
N SER A 535 -5.38 -28.10 8.03
CA SER A 535 -4.82 -29.27 8.70
C SER A 535 -4.55 -28.97 10.17
N ASP A 536 -5.10 -29.81 11.03
CA ASP A 536 -4.76 -29.82 12.46
C ASP A 536 -3.50 -30.67 12.74
N GLU A 537 -2.93 -31.32 11.72
CA GLU A 537 -1.79 -32.23 11.88
C GLU A 537 -0.44 -31.51 11.86
N PHE A 538 -0.31 -30.39 11.14
CA PHE A 538 0.94 -29.64 11.03
C PHE A 538 0.68 -28.14 10.88
N ASN A 539 1.62 -27.34 11.37
CA ASN A 539 1.68 -25.90 11.15
C ASN A 539 2.57 -25.59 9.94
N LEU A 540 2.67 -24.33 9.54
CA LEU A 540 3.54 -23.89 8.44
C LEU A 540 4.74 -23.12 8.97
N LEU A 541 5.89 -23.34 8.35
CA LEU A 541 7.08 -22.54 8.56
C LEU A 541 7.50 -21.90 7.22
N HIS A 542 7.39 -20.58 7.12
CA HIS A 542 7.72 -19.85 5.89
C HIS A 542 9.24 -19.77 5.69
N GLY A 543 9.69 -19.49 4.46
CA GLY A 543 11.12 -19.33 4.15
C GLY A 543 11.79 -18.25 5.03
N ALA A 544 11.09 -17.13 5.25
CA ALA A 544 11.55 -16.09 6.16
C ALA A 544 11.67 -16.56 7.62
N ASP A 545 10.73 -17.39 8.10
CA ASP A 545 10.77 -17.93 9.46
C ASP A 545 11.99 -18.87 9.62
N GLN A 546 12.27 -19.68 8.61
CA GLN A 546 13.43 -20.58 8.56
C GLN A 546 14.75 -19.79 8.58
N MET A 547 14.84 -18.74 7.77
CA MET A 547 16.04 -17.90 7.66
C MET A 547 16.27 -17.06 8.92
N ALA A 548 15.21 -16.45 9.47
CA ALA A 548 15.30 -15.71 10.73
C ALA A 548 15.74 -16.63 11.88
N LEU A 549 15.22 -17.86 11.93
CA LEU A 549 15.66 -18.86 12.89
C LEU A 549 17.14 -19.23 12.71
N ASP A 550 17.61 -19.46 11.48
CA ASP A 550 19.03 -19.76 11.19
C ASP A 550 19.96 -18.62 11.63
N ILE A 551 19.59 -17.37 11.34
CA ILE A 551 20.33 -16.18 11.77
C ILE A 551 20.46 -16.15 13.30
N ILE A 552 19.34 -16.35 14.02
CA ILE A 552 19.32 -16.31 15.49
C ILE A 552 20.17 -17.45 16.07
N VAL A 553 19.97 -18.68 15.59
CA VAL A 553 20.70 -19.87 16.08
C VAL A 553 22.19 -19.74 15.82
N THR A 554 22.57 -19.26 14.63
CA THR A 554 23.98 -19.10 14.26
C THR A 554 24.64 -17.98 15.05
N ASN A 555 23.96 -16.84 15.21
CA ASN A 555 24.43 -15.76 16.09
C ASN A 555 24.62 -16.24 17.54
N ALA A 556 23.67 -17.01 18.08
CA ALA A 556 23.75 -17.58 19.42
C ALA A 556 24.95 -18.53 19.57
N ARG A 557 25.19 -19.42 18.59
CA ARG A 557 26.35 -20.33 18.56
C ARG A 557 27.69 -19.60 18.47
N GLN A 558 27.69 -18.40 17.88
CA GLN A 558 28.87 -17.55 17.80
C GLN A 558 29.06 -16.67 19.05
N GLY A 559 28.27 -16.87 20.11
CA GLY A 559 28.39 -16.13 21.37
C GLY A 559 27.58 -14.83 21.39
N TRP A 560 26.45 -14.76 20.68
CA TRP A 560 25.55 -13.60 20.71
C TRP A 560 26.22 -12.26 20.38
N LYS A 561 27.20 -12.29 19.46
CA LYS A 561 28.01 -11.12 19.07
C LYS A 561 27.20 -9.91 18.64
N ARG A 562 25.98 -10.14 18.13
CA ARG A 562 25.06 -9.10 17.68
C ARG A 562 23.76 -9.16 18.48
N PRO A 563 23.29 -8.05 19.07
CA PRO A 563 21.95 -7.94 19.60
C PRO A 563 20.90 -8.25 18.52
N VAL A 564 19.85 -9.02 18.84
CA VAL A 564 18.76 -9.36 17.91
C VAL A 564 17.47 -8.72 18.38
N TYR A 565 16.77 -8.09 17.44
CA TYR A 565 15.51 -7.40 17.68
C TYR A 565 14.44 -7.79 16.66
N PHE A 566 13.18 -7.72 17.08
CA PHE A 566 12.02 -7.66 16.20
C PHE A 566 11.37 -6.29 16.35
N ALA A 567 11.07 -5.60 15.26
CA ALA A 567 10.32 -4.35 15.31
C ALA A 567 8.91 -4.59 15.89
N VAL A 568 8.35 -3.60 16.60
CA VAL A 568 6.98 -3.69 17.16
C VAL A 568 5.91 -3.90 16.08
N THR A 569 6.22 -3.59 14.82
CA THR A 569 5.40 -3.80 13.62
C THR A 569 5.38 -5.24 13.13
N VAL A 570 6.29 -6.10 13.60
CA VAL A 570 6.29 -7.53 13.24
C VAL A 570 5.14 -8.21 13.97
N SER A 571 4.23 -8.83 13.20
CA SER A 571 3.10 -9.55 13.78
C SER A 571 3.55 -10.78 14.58
N PRO A 572 2.77 -11.24 15.58
CA PRO A 572 3.13 -12.40 16.41
C PRO A 572 3.49 -13.68 15.65
N SER A 573 2.91 -13.88 14.45
CA SER A 573 3.21 -15.03 13.61
C SER A 573 4.60 -14.98 12.94
N GLY A 574 5.19 -13.78 12.79
CA GLY A 574 6.55 -13.59 12.30
C GLY A 574 7.62 -13.51 13.40
N GLN A 575 7.24 -13.66 14.67
CA GLN A 575 8.12 -13.51 15.84
C GLN A 575 8.71 -14.85 16.34
N LEU A 576 8.52 -15.95 15.60
CA LEU A 576 9.08 -17.28 15.92
C LEU A 576 8.72 -17.83 17.32
N ASN A 577 7.57 -17.43 17.87
CA ASN A 577 7.13 -17.79 19.21
C ASN A 577 8.09 -17.34 20.35
N LEU A 578 8.84 -16.25 20.15
CA LEU A 578 9.83 -15.71 21.09
C LEU A 578 9.28 -14.71 22.11
N GLN A 579 7.95 -14.51 22.19
CA GLN A 579 7.35 -13.43 22.99
C GLN A 579 7.72 -13.45 24.47
N ASN A 580 7.92 -14.64 25.05
CA ASN A 580 8.32 -14.82 26.45
C ASN A 580 9.81 -14.48 26.71
N TYR A 581 10.54 -14.06 25.69
CA TYR A 581 11.94 -13.66 25.72
C TYR A 581 12.15 -12.24 25.18
N PHE A 582 11.08 -11.50 24.96
CA PHE A 582 11.13 -10.14 24.45
C PHE A 582 11.29 -9.13 25.56
N GLN A 583 12.28 -8.26 25.40
CA GLN A 583 12.44 -7.06 26.19
C GLN A 583 12.10 -5.84 25.34
N LEU A 584 11.21 -5.00 25.83
CA LEU A 584 10.82 -3.76 25.15
C LEU A 584 11.94 -2.72 25.30
N GLU A 585 12.60 -2.40 24.20
CA GLU A 585 13.58 -1.34 24.10
C GLU A 585 13.16 -0.39 22.98
N GLY A 586 12.53 0.73 23.36
CA GLY A 586 12.00 1.69 22.38
C GLY A 586 10.89 1.08 21.50
N GLN A 587 11.07 1.10 20.18
CA GLN A 587 10.13 0.51 19.19
C GLN A 587 10.55 -0.90 18.74
N ALA A 588 11.38 -1.59 19.51
CA ALA A 588 11.85 -2.92 19.16
C ALA A 588 11.85 -3.87 20.37
N PHE A 589 11.54 -5.13 20.10
CA PHE A 589 11.63 -6.22 21.05
C PHE A 589 13.00 -6.89 20.94
N ARG A 590 13.86 -6.67 21.93
CA ARG A 590 15.14 -7.38 22.04
C ARG A 590 14.90 -8.81 22.46
N VAL A 591 15.53 -9.76 21.78
CA VAL A 591 15.58 -11.15 22.23
C VAL A 591 16.62 -11.27 23.34
N VAL A 592 16.18 -11.61 24.55
CA VAL A 592 17.05 -11.83 25.71
C VAL A 592 16.80 -13.22 26.31
N PRO A 593 17.81 -13.92 26.84
CA PRO A 593 17.67 -15.27 27.41
C PRO A 593 17.04 -15.25 28.81
N ILE A 594 16.00 -14.43 29.02
CA ILE A 594 15.27 -14.31 30.27
C ILE A 594 13.81 -14.60 29.97
N ARG A 595 13.33 -15.73 30.49
CA ARG A 595 11.94 -16.13 30.31
C ARG A 595 11.04 -15.31 31.24
N HIS A 596 9.96 -14.76 30.70
CA HIS A 596 8.96 -14.00 31.44
C HIS A 596 7.54 -14.28 30.92
N ASN A 597 6.52 -13.73 31.59
CA ASN A 597 5.11 -13.81 31.19
C ASN A 597 4.50 -12.40 31.08
N ALA A 598 5.17 -11.50 30.36
CA ALA A 598 4.78 -10.08 30.26
C ALA A 598 3.87 -9.79 29.05
N GLY A 599 3.27 -10.83 28.48
CA GLY A 599 2.45 -10.73 27.27
C GLY A 599 3.26 -10.42 26.00
N GLN A 600 2.54 -9.97 24.98
CA GLN A 600 3.06 -9.80 23.61
C GLN A 600 4.03 -8.62 23.46
N LEU A 601 3.91 -7.59 24.31
CA LEU A 601 4.72 -6.37 24.23
C LEU A 601 6.07 -6.48 24.96
N GLY A 602 6.40 -7.66 25.49
CA GLY A 602 7.67 -7.92 26.14
C GLY A 602 7.77 -7.33 27.55
N ARG A 603 8.84 -7.71 28.26
CA ARG A 603 9.15 -7.18 29.60
C ARG A 603 9.72 -5.76 29.50
N VAL A 604 9.52 -4.98 30.55
CA VAL A 604 9.97 -3.58 30.66
C VAL A 604 11.01 -3.46 31.76
N VAL A 605 12.11 -2.74 31.48
CA VAL A 605 13.23 -2.57 32.42
C VAL A 605 13.30 -1.10 32.85
N PRO A 606 13.11 -0.78 34.15
CA PRO A 606 13.27 0.57 34.69
C PRO A 606 14.61 1.22 34.31
N GLY A 607 14.58 2.52 34.00
CA GLY A 607 15.74 3.29 33.50
C GLY A 607 16.15 3.00 32.06
N LEU A 608 16.19 1.73 31.64
CA LEU A 608 16.58 1.36 30.27
C LEU A 608 15.46 1.64 29.27
N THR A 609 14.26 1.07 29.47
CA THR A 609 13.16 1.23 28.53
C THR A 609 12.73 2.70 28.45
N SER A 610 12.65 3.40 29.59
CA SER A 610 12.27 4.81 29.66
C SER A 610 13.29 5.72 28.97
N SER A 611 14.61 5.49 29.13
CA SER A 611 15.63 6.28 28.42
C SER A 611 15.58 6.09 26.90
N LYS A 612 15.33 4.86 26.42
CA LYS A 612 15.17 4.57 24.99
C LYS A 612 13.91 5.20 24.38
N LEU A 613 12.84 5.39 25.15
CA LEU A 613 11.63 6.07 24.68
C LEU A 613 11.79 7.59 24.68
N LYS A 614 12.42 8.17 25.72
CA LYS A 614 12.60 9.62 25.90
C LYS A 614 13.42 10.32 24.80
N GLN A 615 14.12 9.56 23.95
CA GLN A 615 14.91 10.08 22.81
C GLN A 615 14.09 10.26 21.51
N PHE A 616 12.81 9.88 21.51
CA PHE A 616 12.00 9.89 20.29
C PHE A 616 11.63 11.29 19.81
N ARG A 617 11.37 11.38 18.50
CA ARG A 617 10.95 12.59 17.79
C ARG A 617 9.50 12.43 17.32
N PHE A 618 8.74 13.52 17.41
CA PHE A 618 7.31 13.57 17.09
C PHE A 618 6.97 14.89 16.39
N ARG A 619 7.69 15.22 15.31
CA ARG A 619 7.54 16.52 14.66
C ARG A 619 6.21 16.60 13.92
N GLY A 620 5.40 17.60 14.28
CA GLY A 620 4.14 17.93 13.61
C GLY A 620 2.96 17.02 13.97
N THR A 621 3.14 16.02 14.85
CA THR A 621 2.05 15.10 15.22
C THR A 621 1.05 15.69 16.22
N ASP A 622 1.40 16.79 16.86
CA ASP A 622 0.56 17.61 17.72
C ASP A 622 -0.11 18.79 16.97
N ASP A 623 0.17 18.94 15.68
CA ASP A 623 -0.37 20.02 14.85
C ASP A 623 -1.67 19.57 14.14
N PRO A 624 -2.85 20.12 14.50
CA PRO A 624 -4.13 19.78 13.87
C PRO A 624 -4.23 20.18 12.40
N THR A 625 -3.30 20.97 11.87
CA THR A 625 -3.29 21.38 10.46
C THR A 625 -2.58 20.38 9.55
N VAL A 626 -1.80 19.44 10.12
CA VAL A 626 -1.11 18.41 9.36
C VAL A 626 -2.08 17.25 9.09
N TYR A 627 -2.19 16.87 7.82
CA TYR A 627 -3.04 15.74 7.42
C TYR A 627 -2.32 14.39 7.57
N PHE A 628 -2.95 13.50 8.34
CA PHE A 628 -2.55 12.10 8.53
C PHE A 628 -3.62 11.19 7.93
N ASP A 629 -3.25 10.41 6.91
CA ASP A 629 -4.16 9.39 6.37
C ASP A 629 -4.33 8.21 7.32
N ASP A 630 -5.34 7.38 7.05
CA ASP A 630 -5.74 6.24 7.88
C ASP A 630 -4.59 5.31 8.28
N ASN A 631 -3.72 4.96 7.33
CA ASN A 631 -2.59 4.09 7.61
C ASN A 631 -1.59 4.74 8.58
N ILE A 632 -1.37 6.04 8.46
CA ILE A 632 -0.47 6.76 9.38
C ILE A 632 -1.09 6.89 10.76
N ARG A 633 -2.39 7.18 10.87
CA ARG A 633 -3.09 7.24 12.16
C ARG A 633 -2.95 5.90 12.90
N ASN A 634 -3.23 4.79 12.21
CA ASN A 634 -3.07 3.44 12.74
C ASN A 634 -1.61 3.11 13.11
N MET A 635 -0.64 3.59 12.32
CA MET A 635 0.78 3.37 12.61
C MET A 635 1.24 4.13 13.87
N LEU A 636 0.70 5.32 14.12
CA LEU A 636 1.03 6.16 15.28
C LEU A 636 0.47 5.59 16.59
N ASP A 637 -0.62 4.82 16.56
CA ASP A 637 -1.16 4.11 17.73
C ASP A 637 -0.18 3.11 18.33
N ASN A 638 0.76 2.57 17.54
CA ASN A 638 1.83 1.74 18.08
C ASN A 638 2.66 2.45 19.15
N TYR A 639 2.85 3.78 19.04
CA TYR A 639 3.51 4.53 20.10
C TYR A 639 2.68 4.58 21.38
N ARG A 640 1.37 4.83 21.28
CA ARG A 640 0.49 4.83 22.46
C ARG A 640 0.52 3.48 23.17
N ASN A 641 0.44 2.38 22.42
CA ASN A 641 0.52 1.03 22.95
C ASN A 641 1.84 0.74 23.65
N VAL A 642 2.97 1.10 23.03
CA VAL A 642 4.32 0.93 23.60
C VAL A 642 4.52 1.76 24.87
N TYR A 643 4.16 3.05 24.84
CA TYR A 643 4.32 3.95 25.98
C TYR A 643 3.39 3.57 27.13
N ALA A 644 2.14 3.22 26.84
CA ALA A 644 1.18 2.79 27.86
C ALA A 644 1.62 1.49 28.53
N HIS A 645 2.04 0.47 27.76
CA HIS A 645 2.56 -0.77 28.32
C HIS A 645 3.83 -0.55 29.16
N ALA A 646 4.73 0.31 28.69
CA ALA A 646 5.92 0.69 29.45
C ALA A 646 5.55 1.38 30.77
N ALA A 647 4.65 2.37 30.73
CA ALA A 647 4.20 3.09 31.90
C ALA A 647 3.45 2.20 32.91
N GLU A 648 2.51 1.38 32.46
CA GLU A 648 1.80 0.40 33.29
C GLU A 648 2.80 -0.54 33.99
N SER A 649 3.72 -1.13 33.22
CA SER A 649 4.72 -2.06 33.74
C SER A 649 5.70 -1.40 34.72
N LEU A 650 6.11 -0.15 34.47
CA LEU A 650 6.99 0.61 35.37
C LEU A 650 6.27 0.96 36.67
N ALA A 651 5.01 1.38 36.58
CA ALA A 651 4.20 1.71 37.74
C ALA A 651 3.96 0.49 38.63
N GLN A 652 3.66 -0.68 38.05
CA GLN A 652 3.55 -1.96 38.77
C GLN A 652 4.86 -2.37 39.46
N GLN A 653 6.01 -1.95 38.93
CA GLN A 653 7.34 -2.15 39.52
C GLN A 653 7.71 -1.06 40.56
N GLY A 654 6.81 -0.12 40.84
CA GLY A 654 7.04 0.98 41.79
C GLY A 654 7.76 2.20 41.21
N SER A 655 8.06 2.22 39.91
CA SER A 655 8.72 3.32 39.20
C SER A 655 7.70 4.36 38.67
N ILE A 656 6.90 4.91 39.58
CA ILE A 656 5.74 5.77 39.26
C ILE A 656 6.15 7.06 38.54
N GLU A 657 7.27 7.68 38.92
CA GLU A 657 7.75 8.93 38.31
C GLU A 657 8.15 8.70 36.84
N GLU A 658 8.89 7.63 36.54
CA GLU A 658 9.23 7.28 35.15
C GLU A 658 7.99 6.97 34.32
N ALA A 659 7.01 6.26 34.89
CA ALA A 659 5.75 5.96 34.24
C ALA A 659 4.96 7.23 33.91
N SER A 660 4.88 8.17 34.88
CA SER A 660 4.20 9.46 34.73
C SER A 660 4.83 10.31 33.62
N ASP A 661 6.16 10.37 33.58
CA ASP A 661 6.90 11.09 32.54
C ASP A 661 6.58 10.56 31.14
N LEU A 662 6.54 9.23 30.96
CA LEU A 662 6.23 8.61 29.69
C LEU A 662 4.79 8.91 29.24
N MET A 663 3.83 8.80 30.16
CA MET A 663 2.42 9.09 29.85
C MET A 663 2.20 10.56 29.49
N LYS A 664 2.90 11.49 30.16
CA LYS A 664 2.88 12.90 29.81
C LYS A 664 3.46 13.12 28.40
N MET A 665 4.63 12.57 28.13
CA MET A 665 5.31 12.72 26.84
C MET A 665 4.45 12.25 25.67
N ILE A 666 3.87 11.05 25.77
CA ILE A 666 3.07 10.50 24.65
C ILE A 666 1.76 11.25 24.45
N SER A 667 1.14 11.74 25.52
CA SER A 667 -0.13 12.48 25.44
C SER A 667 0.06 13.89 24.86
N GLU A 668 1.21 14.51 25.11
CA GLU A 668 1.60 15.78 24.49
C GLU A 668 2.01 15.57 23.02
N ALA A 669 2.73 14.49 22.71
CA ALA A 669 3.22 14.20 21.36
C ALA A 669 2.13 13.72 20.40
N LEU A 670 1.19 12.88 20.88
CA LEU A 670 0.09 12.29 20.11
C LEU A 670 -1.26 12.58 20.79
N PRO A 671 -1.71 13.84 20.82
CA PRO A 671 -2.99 14.18 21.42
C PRO A 671 -4.15 13.55 20.63
N PHE A 672 -5.12 12.96 21.35
CA PHE A 672 -6.29 12.30 20.76
C PHE A 672 -7.18 13.22 19.92
N ASP A 673 -7.10 14.55 20.13
CA ASP A 673 -7.85 15.55 19.36
C ASP A 673 -7.22 15.83 17.98
N VAL A 674 -5.97 15.43 17.76
CA VAL A 674 -5.23 15.62 16.49
C VAL A 674 -5.13 14.30 15.72
N ILE A 675 -4.76 13.23 16.42
CA ILE A 675 -4.69 11.87 15.86
C ILE A 675 -5.65 11.02 16.69
N PRO A 676 -6.72 10.45 16.10
CA PRO A 676 -7.63 9.58 16.84
C PRO A 676 -6.85 8.34 17.27
N GLY A 677 -7.27 7.69 18.35
CA GLY A 677 -6.71 6.39 18.72
C GLY A 677 -7.74 5.28 18.58
N ASP A 678 -7.26 4.08 18.35
CA ASP A 678 -8.07 2.86 18.41
C ASP A 678 -8.47 2.51 19.86
N GLU A 679 -9.43 1.60 20.01
CA GLU A 679 -9.94 1.22 21.32
C GLU A 679 -8.86 0.59 22.19
N GLN A 680 -7.93 -0.14 21.58
CA GLN A 680 -6.82 -0.76 22.28
C GLN A 680 -5.90 0.29 22.91
N SER A 681 -5.59 1.38 22.19
CA SER A 681 -4.79 2.49 22.66
C SER A 681 -5.47 3.22 23.81
N PHE A 682 -6.77 3.50 23.69
CA PHE A 682 -7.55 4.11 24.79
C PHE A 682 -7.50 3.26 26.05
N LEU A 683 -7.72 1.95 25.94
CA LEU A 683 -7.73 1.05 27.08
C LEU A 683 -6.35 0.86 27.72
N LEU A 684 -5.30 0.71 26.92
CA LEU A 684 -3.93 0.59 27.43
C LEU A 684 -3.51 1.87 28.14
N MET A 685 -3.75 3.04 27.55
CA MET A 685 -3.45 4.31 28.20
C MET A 685 -4.26 4.52 29.48
N ALA A 686 -5.53 4.13 29.51
CA ALA A 686 -6.35 4.20 30.71
C ALA A 686 -5.83 3.30 31.85
N ARG A 687 -5.39 2.07 31.54
CA ARG A 687 -4.75 1.17 32.52
C ARG A 687 -3.41 1.71 33.03
N ALA A 688 -2.63 2.32 32.16
CA ALA A 688 -1.38 2.98 32.54
C ALA A 688 -1.63 4.14 33.52
N TYR A 689 -2.62 5.00 33.24
CA TYR A 689 -3.02 6.08 34.14
C TYR A 689 -3.52 5.56 35.50
N ASN A 690 -4.34 4.50 35.49
CA ASN A 690 -4.76 3.84 36.73
C ASN A 690 -3.57 3.37 37.56
N SER A 691 -2.60 2.71 36.92
CA SER A 691 -1.39 2.19 37.59
C SER A 691 -0.51 3.30 38.18
N ILE A 692 -0.51 4.48 37.57
CA ILE A 692 0.18 5.68 38.07
C ILE A 692 -0.61 6.38 39.20
N GLY A 693 -1.91 6.12 39.30
CA GLY A 693 -2.82 6.75 40.26
C GLY A 693 -3.53 8.01 39.73
N ASP A 694 -3.52 8.25 38.41
CA ASP A 694 -4.22 9.38 37.77
C ASP A 694 -5.60 8.94 37.25
N MET A 695 -6.55 8.85 38.18
CA MET A 695 -7.93 8.44 37.87
C MET A 695 -8.67 9.47 37.00
N ASP A 696 -8.33 10.76 37.10
CA ASP A 696 -8.98 11.79 36.30
C ASP A 696 -8.65 11.63 34.81
N ALA A 697 -7.37 11.39 34.48
CA ALA A 697 -6.95 11.12 33.11
C ALA A 697 -7.55 9.80 32.57
N GLN A 698 -7.59 8.74 33.39
CA GLN A 698 -8.24 7.47 33.05
C GLN A 698 -9.72 7.69 32.66
N LEU A 699 -10.48 8.41 33.50
CA LEU A 699 -11.90 8.69 33.26
C LEU A 699 -12.11 9.58 32.04
N ALA A 700 -11.22 10.54 31.79
CA ALA A 700 -11.28 11.38 30.60
C ALA A 700 -11.10 10.57 29.30
N LEU A 701 -10.22 9.57 29.29
CA LEU A 701 -10.06 8.65 28.16
C LEU A 701 -11.29 7.77 27.94
N MET A 702 -11.89 7.23 29.00
CA MET A 702 -13.11 6.42 28.86
C MET A 702 -14.25 7.23 28.23
N LYS A 703 -14.46 8.47 28.69
CA LYS A 703 -15.48 9.35 28.09
C LYS A 703 -15.24 9.65 26.60
N ARG A 704 -13.99 9.68 26.16
CA ARG A 704 -13.60 9.83 24.74
C ARG A 704 -13.81 8.54 23.94
N LEU A 705 -13.62 7.38 24.59
CA LEU A 705 -13.82 6.06 23.99
C LEU A 705 -15.30 5.70 23.82
N GLU A 706 -16.19 6.15 24.72
CA GLU A 706 -17.63 5.79 24.67
C GLU A 706 -18.27 5.97 23.29
N PRO A 707 -18.15 7.13 22.61
CA PRO A 707 -18.82 7.33 21.34
C PRO A 707 -18.26 6.44 20.24
N LEU A 708 -16.95 6.12 20.27
CA LEU A 708 -16.32 5.20 19.32
C LEU A 708 -16.92 3.79 19.45
N VAL A 709 -17.00 3.26 20.67
CA VAL A 709 -17.55 1.92 20.92
C VAL A 709 -19.03 1.85 20.59
N LEU A 710 -19.82 2.87 20.97
CA LEU A 710 -21.24 2.94 20.65
C LEU A 710 -21.49 3.03 19.14
N HIS A 711 -20.68 3.83 18.43
CA HIS A 711 -20.75 3.96 16.98
C HIS A 711 -20.49 2.63 16.26
N ARG A 712 -19.44 1.90 16.67
CA ARG A 712 -19.16 0.57 16.11
C ARG A 712 -20.26 -0.44 16.44
N LEU A 713 -20.83 -0.37 17.64
CA LEU A 713 -21.95 -1.24 18.01
C LEU A 713 -23.16 -1.01 17.11
N GLU A 714 -23.43 0.23 16.70
CA GLU A 714 -24.54 0.58 15.81
C GLU A 714 -24.30 0.16 14.36
N PHE A 715 -23.09 0.39 13.83
CA PHE A 715 -22.82 0.31 12.40
C PHE A 715 -21.89 -0.83 11.95
N GLU A 716 -21.06 -1.37 12.84
CA GLU A 716 -20.03 -2.36 12.51
C GLU A 716 -20.29 -3.76 13.07
N ALA A 717 -21.29 -3.93 13.94
CA ALA A 717 -21.66 -5.18 14.60
C ALA A 717 -22.37 -6.21 13.67
N ASN A 718 -21.82 -6.44 12.48
CA ASN A 718 -22.42 -7.21 11.39
C ASN A 718 -22.30 -8.73 11.56
N THR A 719 -21.23 -9.20 12.20
CA THR A 719 -21.02 -10.62 12.50
C THR A 719 -21.04 -10.90 14.00
N GLN A 720 -21.22 -12.17 14.40
CA GLN A 720 -21.11 -12.55 15.82
C GLN A 720 -19.72 -12.27 16.39
N GLN A 721 -18.68 -12.32 15.58
CA GLN A 721 -17.32 -12.02 16.01
C GLN A 721 -17.15 -10.52 16.27
N ASP A 722 -17.68 -9.67 15.38
CA ASP A 722 -17.68 -8.21 15.58
C ASP A 722 -18.43 -7.83 16.85
N GLN A 723 -19.63 -8.40 17.03
CA GLN A 723 -20.45 -8.20 18.23
C GLN A 723 -19.70 -8.57 19.51
N ARG A 724 -19.09 -9.77 19.55
CA ARG A 724 -18.30 -10.19 20.73
C ARG A 724 -17.12 -9.26 21.00
N SER A 725 -16.41 -8.84 19.94
CA SER A 725 -15.29 -7.92 20.05
C SER A 725 -15.73 -6.57 20.64
N ILE A 726 -16.77 -5.96 20.08
CA ILE A 726 -17.30 -4.66 20.52
C ILE A 726 -17.85 -4.75 21.95
N LEU A 727 -18.57 -5.83 22.28
CA LEU A 727 -19.08 -6.05 23.64
C LEU A 727 -17.98 -6.19 24.68
N ASN A 728 -16.82 -6.74 24.33
CA ASN A 728 -15.66 -6.75 25.24
C ASN A 728 -15.23 -5.32 25.60
N PHE A 729 -15.23 -4.39 24.64
CA PHE A 729 -14.93 -2.98 24.92
C PHE A 729 -16.00 -2.31 25.79
N VAL A 730 -17.28 -2.61 25.56
CA VAL A 730 -18.38 -2.15 26.43
C VAL A 730 -18.16 -2.62 27.88
N GLN A 731 -17.81 -3.89 28.07
CA GLN A 731 -17.52 -4.44 29.40
C GLN A 731 -16.27 -3.81 30.03
N MET A 732 -15.23 -3.54 29.25
CA MET A 732 -14.01 -2.89 29.74
C MET A 732 -14.26 -1.43 30.16
N ILE A 733 -15.06 -0.65 29.42
CA ILE A 733 -15.47 0.70 29.83
C ILE A 733 -16.26 0.64 31.15
N ARG A 734 -17.25 -0.25 31.20
CA ARG A 734 -18.08 -0.48 32.40
C ARG A 734 -17.22 -0.84 33.61
N TYR A 735 -16.33 -1.81 33.47
CA TYR A 735 -15.42 -2.23 34.54
C TYR A 735 -14.52 -1.07 35.00
N THR A 736 -14.00 -0.28 34.05
CA THR A 736 -13.16 0.88 34.35
C THR A 736 -13.91 1.91 35.22
N TYR A 737 -15.18 2.18 34.93
CA TYR A 737 -15.99 3.08 35.76
C TYR A 737 -16.27 2.52 37.16
N ILE A 738 -16.48 1.21 37.28
CA ILE A 738 -16.66 0.54 38.58
C ILE A 738 -15.37 0.62 39.40
N GLU A 739 -14.22 0.31 38.79
CA GLU A 739 -12.90 0.33 39.43
C GLU A 739 -12.54 1.74 39.92
N ALA A 740 -12.75 2.76 39.07
CA ALA A 740 -12.50 4.16 39.39
C ALA A 740 -13.58 4.79 40.32
N ARG A 741 -14.58 4.01 40.77
CA ARG A 741 -15.71 4.45 41.60
C ARG A 741 -16.53 5.59 40.96
N ALA A 742 -16.50 5.69 39.64
CA ALA A 742 -17.20 6.69 38.85
C ALA A 742 -18.60 6.19 38.45
N TYR A 743 -19.39 5.77 39.44
CA TYR A 743 -20.68 5.11 39.23
C TYR A 743 -21.68 5.94 38.43
N ASP A 744 -21.70 7.27 38.62
CA ASP A 744 -22.55 8.18 37.85
C ASP A 744 -22.18 8.19 36.35
N SER A 745 -20.88 8.06 36.04
CA SER A 745 -20.42 7.96 34.64
C SER A 745 -20.77 6.60 34.04
N GLY A 746 -20.65 5.52 34.84
CA GLY A 746 -21.12 4.19 34.46
C GLY A 746 -22.63 4.14 34.17
N GLU A 747 -23.45 4.77 35.02
CA GLU A 747 -24.90 4.89 34.78
C GLU A 747 -25.19 5.72 33.51
N ALA A 748 -24.49 6.83 33.30
CA ALA A 748 -24.67 7.63 32.10
C ALA A 748 -24.33 6.84 30.83
N PHE A 749 -23.26 6.04 30.86
CA PHE A 749 -22.89 5.16 29.74
C PHE A 749 -23.91 4.03 29.52
N SER A 750 -24.38 3.38 30.58
CA SER A 750 -25.38 2.31 30.51
C SER A 750 -26.70 2.81 29.91
N ARG A 751 -27.10 4.05 30.24
CA ARG A 751 -28.25 4.73 29.61
C ARG A 751 -28.06 4.96 28.12
N LYS A 752 -26.89 5.45 27.69
CA LYS A 752 -26.59 5.61 26.25
C LYS A 752 -26.64 4.28 25.51
N LEU A 753 -26.10 3.21 26.12
CA LEU A 753 -26.14 1.86 25.58
C LEU A 753 -27.58 1.33 25.46
N ALA A 754 -28.39 1.51 26.51
CA ALA A 754 -29.79 1.12 26.52
C ALA A 754 -30.61 1.87 25.47
N ASP A 755 -30.39 3.17 25.33
CA ASP A 755 -31.04 4.01 24.31
C ASP A 755 -30.67 3.55 22.90
N LEU A 756 -29.40 3.21 22.66
CA LEU A 756 -28.92 2.69 21.38
C LEU A 756 -29.54 1.33 21.03
N LEU A 757 -29.62 0.43 22.01
CA LEU A 757 -30.17 -0.92 21.82
C LEU A 757 -31.71 -0.95 21.86
N GLY A 758 -32.35 0.13 22.31
CA GLY A 758 -33.79 0.20 22.52
C GLY A 758 -34.30 -0.72 23.63
N ASP A 759 -33.45 -1.07 24.60
CA ASP A 759 -33.74 -2.02 25.68
C ASP A 759 -33.30 -1.48 27.04
N SER A 760 -34.28 -1.15 27.89
CA SER A 760 -34.07 -0.63 29.23
C SER A 760 -33.40 -1.62 30.19
N ALA A 761 -33.33 -2.91 29.83
CA ALA A 761 -32.65 -3.92 30.64
C ALA A 761 -31.13 -3.68 30.74
N PHE A 762 -30.55 -2.89 29.84
CA PHE A 762 -29.14 -2.49 29.88
C PHE A 762 -28.86 -1.27 30.76
N VAL A 763 -29.89 -0.65 31.36
CA VAL A 763 -29.68 0.45 32.30
C VAL A 763 -29.25 -0.11 33.65
N GLU A 764 -28.01 0.19 34.03
CA GLU A 764 -27.47 -0.08 35.36
C GLU A 764 -27.37 1.23 36.14
N THR A 765 -28.01 1.29 37.30
CA THR A 765 -27.98 2.46 38.19
C THR A 765 -26.66 2.57 38.94
N ALA A 766 -26.29 3.79 39.37
CA ALA A 766 -25.08 4.00 40.16
C ALA A 766 -25.03 3.14 41.44
N ASP A 767 -26.18 2.88 42.07
CA ASP A 767 -26.25 2.02 43.26
C ASP A 767 -26.07 0.53 42.93
N GLU A 768 -26.56 0.05 41.78
CA GLU A 768 -26.30 -1.33 41.31
C GLU A 768 -24.82 -1.55 40.98
N LEU A 769 -24.19 -0.57 40.30
CA LEU A 769 -22.75 -0.61 39.99
C LEU A 769 -21.90 -0.57 41.27
N ARG A 770 -22.31 0.19 42.28
CA ARG A 770 -21.66 0.20 43.60
C ARG A 770 -21.81 -1.15 44.30
N ALA A 771 -23.01 -1.72 44.30
CA ALA A 771 -23.28 -3.02 44.92
C ALA A 771 -22.46 -4.14 44.27
N LEU A 772 -22.27 -4.10 42.95
CA LEU A 772 -21.40 -5.03 42.22
C LEU A 772 -19.96 -4.97 42.74
N ARG A 773 -19.38 -3.77 42.88
CA ARG A 773 -18.03 -3.61 43.43
C ARG A 773 -17.91 -4.13 44.86
N GLU A 774 -18.88 -3.80 45.71
CA GLU A 774 -18.91 -4.25 47.11
C GLU A 774 -19.03 -5.78 47.22
N SER A 775 -19.75 -6.41 46.29
CA SER A 775 -19.87 -7.86 46.21
C SER A 775 -18.55 -8.53 45.79
N ASP A 776 -17.83 -7.96 44.82
CA ASP A 776 -16.50 -8.42 44.39
C ASP A 776 -15.48 -8.31 45.54
N ASP A 777 -15.45 -7.16 46.23
CA ASP A 777 -14.56 -6.94 47.38
C ASP A 777 -14.86 -7.91 48.55
N SER A 778 -16.12 -8.35 48.70
CA SER A 778 -16.55 -9.31 49.75
C SER A 778 -16.27 -10.78 49.42
N SER A 779 -16.12 -11.13 48.14
CA SER A 779 -15.96 -12.51 47.68
C SER A 779 -14.51 -12.99 47.66
N GLY A 780 -13.53 -12.07 47.75
CA GLY A 780 -12.10 -12.41 47.68
C GLY A 780 -11.66 -13.09 46.38
N ALA A 781 -12.52 -13.12 45.37
CA ALA A 781 -12.22 -13.68 44.06
C ALA A 781 -11.57 -12.59 43.21
N ALA A 782 -10.24 -12.68 43.06
CA ALA A 782 -9.56 -11.97 41.99
C ALA A 782 -10.05 -12.52 40.64
N ASN A 783 -10.61 -11.62 39.82
CA ASN A 783 -10.78 -11.65 38.36
C ASN A 783 -10.73 -13.02 37.67
N ASP A 784 -11.87 -13.46 37.14
CA ASP A 784 -11.97 -14.29 35.92
C ASP A 784 -13.12 -13.78 35.04
#